data_AF-A0A8E2AUX6-F1
#
_entry.id   AF-A0A8E2AUX6-F1
#
_cell.length_a   1.000
_cell.length_b   1.000
_cell.length_c   1.000
_cell.angle_alpha   90.00
_cell.angle_beta   90.00
_cell.angle_gamma   90.00
#
_symmetry.space_group_name_H-M   'P 1'
#
loop_
_entity.id
_entity.type
_entity.pdbx_description
1 polymer ?
#
loop_
_entity_poly.entity_id
_entity_poly.type
_entity_poly.pdbx_seq_one_letter_code
_entity_poly.pdbx_strand_id
1 'polypeptide(L)'
;MSLSSDYHPDQFKHVHTRRIRPLLPATLKAQPDIVDGPVLDADQLDDIRKNVQGDVFMLFPKIAENFLFFTIRDVAQFKTDLKAYIPSSSLDTTDKLTQISSAKQRGDRIPLTQTQIAFSRAGLDVLGCTGKTQDTRFDTRPMLSDMEALGDGGPWYTPFKEGNLHGVFSVAASDHDQCAIAMEGLEQNFRTSIFTNDKMILEGHARPGVFKGREHFGYKDGVSQPALRGLVHPHRGQLQVDPGVIIMGYPGDPVFDRPEKMQRPAWTKNGSLMVFRQLEQDVVEFDAYIKKRGKDWPKYVQGVDVQPPLSDEEGTELVGAQMIGRWKSGAPIATCPYRDDPKIAADKDEVNNFDYCVAGFSEPSNRFCPFTAHTRKTAPRNLYPYVDSDYLESAVVVRGGIPYGPEVTQKERDAGSSLKDGACERGLLFICYQSCLENGFIRQTLGFAGNDYFPIVSLTPQKHGQDPILGGPPPPPASVDITGKIDVPIKGEVTLRLRNKAGDLVDVEGFTKLTDIAANNDPQQFFVTSRGGEYFFVPSVSFIKQLAHAKSPILAPHDLDVVILQDATDGNQPYIDAVRSNIPKIFDAIATDPKLQKSTLDVRLGLIAFRDYKPLDYTMLTQVYDLTLDPAVLSQQLNDLSAKGGCDGPDGQTAALAEAVKMDWRKDT
;
A
#
# COMPACT_ATOMS: atom_id res chain seq x y z
N MET A 1 44.29 -1.13 7.89
CA MET A 1 44.22 -0.65 6.50
C MET A 1 42.89 0.04 6.32
N SER A 2 42.92 1.36 6.13
CA SER A 2 41.75 2.24 5.98
C SER A 2 41.05 1.96 4.64
N LEU A 3 39.82 1.45 4.66
CA LEU A 3 38.95 1.39 3.48
C LEU A 3 38.19 2.72 3.38
N SER A 4 38.84 3.74 2.81
CA SER A 4 38.16 4.93 2.29
C SER A 4 38.01 4.78 0.79
N SER A 5 36.90 4.23 0.32
CA SER A 5 36.50 4.41 -1.08
C SER A 5 35.76 5.75 -1.18
N ASP A 6 36.52 6.81 -1.38
CA ASP A 6 35.97 8.12 -1.72
C ASP A 6 35.36 8.04 -3.13
N TYR A 7 34.03 8.11 -3.22
CA TYR A 7 33.32 8.07 -4.50
C TYR A 7 33.47 9.41 -5.21
N HIS A 8 34.13 9.42 -6.37
CA HIS A 8 34.30 10.65 -7.16
C HIS A 8 33.03 10.90 -8.01
N PRO A 9 32.52 12.15 -8.15
CA PRO A 9 31.33 12.47 -8.96
C PRO A 9 31.36 11.89 -10.38
N ASP A 10 32.56 11.82 -10.96
CA ASP A 10 32.82 11.22 -12.28
C ASP A 10 32.45 9.75 -12.42
N GLN A 11 32.36 9.00 -11.31
CA GLN A 11 32.00 7.59 -11.34
C GLN A 11 30.50 7.39 -11.54
N PHE A 12 29.66 8.40 -11.25
CA PHE A 12 28.21 8.36 -11.46
C PHE A 12 27.77 8.96 -12.80
N LYS A 13 28.70 9.23 -13.71
CA LYS A 13 28.41 9.85 -15.02
C LYS A 13 27.27 9.17 -15.76
N HIS A 14 26.99 7.86 -15.61
CA HIS A 14 25.88 7.18 -16.28
C HIS A 14 24.72 6.78 -15.37
N VAL A 15 24.81 7.08 -14.06
CA VAL A 15 23.70 6.98 -13.08
C VAL A 15 23.02 8.34 -13.02
N HIS A 16 22.57 8.80 -14.18
CA HIS A 16 22.09 10.15 -14.31
C HIS A 16 20.75 10.39 -13.60
N THR A 17 20.02 9.36 -13.14
CA THR A 17 18.69 9.50 -12.51
C THR A 17 18.74 9.80 -11.02
N ARG A 18 19.91 9.68 -10.40
CA ARG A 18 20.11 9.81 -8.95
C ARG A 18 21.49 10.41 -8.71
N ARG A 19 21.69 11.70 -9.00
CA ARG A 19 22.91 12.39 -8.55
C ARG A 19 22.88 12.40 -7.02
N ILE A 20 23.46 11.40 -6.40
CA ILE A 20 23.55 11.29 -4.94
C ILE A 20 24.60 12.30 -4.50
N ARG A 21 24.37 12.98 -3.37
CA ARG A 21 25.44 13.81 -2.80
C ARG A 21 26.62 12.87 -2.50
N PRO A 22 27.82 13.07 -3.06
CA PRO A 22 28.97 12.35 -2.55
C PRO A 22 29.03 12.71 -1.07
N LEU A 23 28.84 11.70 -0.22
CA LEU A 23 28.73 11.85 1.22
C LEU A 23 30.14 12.14 1.76
N LEU A 24 30.63 13.33 1.42
CA LEU A 24 31.92 13.86 1.78
C LEU A 24 31.86 14.31 3.24
N PRO A 25 32.96 14.16 4.00
CA PRO A 25 33.13 14.84 5.27
C PRO A 25 32.81 16.33 5.11
N ALA A 26 32.22 16.93 6.14
CA ALA A 26 31.51 18.22 6.14
C ALA A 26 32.33 19.50 5.82
N THR A 27 33.22 19.49 4.82
CA THR A 27 34.13 20.61 4.51
C THR A 27 33.92 21.27 3.14
N LEU A 28 32.82 21.03 2.43
CA LEU A 28 32.51 21.80 1.21
C LEU A 28 31.23 22.63 1.38
N LYS A 29 31.41 23.84 1.90
CA LYS A 29 30.43 24.94 1.83
C LYS A 29 30.49 25.62 0.46
N ALA A 30 29.32 26.12 0.05
CA ALA A 30 29.01 27.11 -1.00
C ALA A 30 28.82 26.58 -2.44
N GLN A 31 27.57 26.22 -2.76
CA GLN A 31 26.97 26.49 -4.07
C GLN A 31 25.59 27.16 -3.85
N PRO A 32 25.18 28.16 -4.67
CA PRO A 32 24.08 29.07 -4.33
C PRO A 32 22.65 28.53 -4.52
N ASP A 33 22.46 27.27 -4.96
CA ASP A 33 21.13 26.73 -5.28
C ASP A 33 20.63 25.68 -4.27
N ILE A 34 21.23 25.60 -3.08
CA ILE A 34 20.84 24.64 -2.05
C ILE A 34 19.81 25.28 -1.13
N VAL A 35 18.56 24.82 -1.22
CA VAL A 35 17.50 25.11 -0.26
C VAL A 35 17.94 24.64 1.13
N ASP A 36 17.83 25.51 2.12
CA ASP A 36 18.12 25.29 3.56
C ASP A 36 17.31 24.11 4.12
N GLY A 37 17.77 22.88 3.89
CA GLY A 37 17.25 21.66 4.51
C GLY A 37 17.98 21.32 5.81
N PRO A 38 17.43 20.39 6.62
CA PRO A 38 18.13 19.89 7.80
C PRO A 38 19.51 19.33 7.40
N VAL A 39 20.55 19.88 8.00
CA VAL A 39 21.94 19.45 7.75
C VAL A 39 22.14 18.13 8.49
N LEU A 40 22.04 17.01 7.78
CA LEU A 40 22.46 15.71 8.30
C LEU A 40 23.96 15.75 8.61
N ASP A 41 24.36 15.32 9.80
CA ASP A 41 25.76 15.19 10.15
C ASP A 41 26.40 13.93 9.52
N ALA A 42 27.72 13.81 9.61
CA ALA A 42 28.45 12.71 8.99
C ALA A 42 28.06 11.33 9.55
N ASP A 43 27.70 11.25 10.83
CA ASP A 43 27.33 9.99 11.48
C ASP A 43 25.92 9.56 11.06
N GLN A 44 24.99 10.51 10.94
CA GLN A 44 23.65 10.28 10.41
C GLN A 44 23.71 9.81 8.95
N LEU A 45 24.55 10.43 8.13
CA LEU A 45 24.75 10.02 6.75
C LEU A 45 25.30 8.59 6.66
N ASP A 46 26.32 8.25 7.45
CA ASP A 46 26.89 6.90 7.49
C ASP A 46 25.87 5.86 8.00
N ASP A 47 25.08 6.20 9.01
CA ASP A 47 24.00 5.37 9.56
C ASP A 47 22.96 5.07 8.47
N ILE A 48 22.46 6.08 7.75
CA ILE A 48 21.49 5.90 6.66
C ILE A 48 22.05 4.96 5.58
N ARG A 49 23.29 5.18 5.13
CA ARG A 49 23.90 4.36 4.07
C ARG A 49 23.96 2.88 4.42
N LYS A 50 24.41 2.57 5.64
CA LYS A 50 24.69 1.21 6.07
C LYS A 50 23.44 0.49 6.57
N ASN A 51 22.47 1.22 7.12
CA ASN A 51 21.33 0.64 7.82
C ASN A 51 19.99 0.78 7.09
N VAL A 52 19.82 1.69 6.13
CA VAL A 52 18.58 1.74 5.33
C VAL A 52 18.67 0.73 4.19
N GLN A 53 17.68 -0.15 4.06
CA GLN A 53 17.62 -1.11 2.95
C GLN A 53 17.53 -0.39 1.59
N GLY A 54 18.19 -0.95 0.58
CA GLY A 54 18.59 -0.21 -0.60
C GLY A 54 17.48 0.15 -1.59
N ASP A 55 16.29 -0.43 -1.50
CA ASP A 55 15.18 -0.05 -2.39
C ASP A 55 14.42 1.19 -1.87
N VAL A 56 14.47 1.48 -0.56
CA VAL A 56 13.64 2.50 0.13
C VAL A 56 13.71 3.88 -0.54
N PHE A 57 14.91 4.40 -0.79
CA PHE A 57 15.07 5.71 -1.47
C PHE A 57 16.07 5.64 -2.62
N MET A 58 17.02 4.70 -2.54
CA MET A 58 18.02 4.49 -3.58
C MET A 58 17.46 3.69 -4.74
N LEU A 59 16.41 2.89 -4.55
CA LEU A 59 15.72 2.04 -5.54
C LEU A 59 16.66 1.07 -6.28
N PHE A 60 16.41 -0.23 -6.24
CA PHE A 60 17.26 -1.21 -6.92
C PHE A 60 17.30 -0.97 -8.46
N PRO A 61 18.50 -0.99 -9.09
CA PRO A 61 18.60 -1.07 -10.53
C PRO A 61 18.11 -2.46 -10.99
N LYS A 62 17.02 -2.49 -11.77
CA LYS A 62 16.34 -3.74 -12.09
C LYS A 62 15.88 -3.84 -13.55
N ILE A 63 15.94 -5.06 -14.08
CA ILE A 63 15.20 -5.51 -15.27
C ILE A 63 14.11 -6.51 -14.86
N ALA A 64 14.39 -7.33 -13.85
CA ALA A 64 13.45 -8.23 -13.21
C ALA A 64 13.38 -7.92 -11.72
N GLU A 65 12.20 -8.07 -11.12
CA GLU A 65 12.05 -8.06 -9.68
C GLU A 65 10.90 -8.96 -9.24
N ASN A 66 11.23 -9.96 -8.44
CA ASN A 66 10.27 -10.94 -7.95
C ASN A 66 9.98 -10.70 -6.46
N PHE A 67 8.75 -10.97 -6.06
CA PHE A 67 8.25 -10.81 -4.70
C PHE A 67 7.77 -12.14 -4.17
N LEU A 68 8.39 -12.63 -3.11
CA LEU A 68 7.97 -13.83 -2.41
C LEU A 68 7.33 -13.43 -1.10
N PHE A 69 6.01 -13.55 -1.06
CA PHE A 69 5.22 -13.35 0.14
C PHE A 69 5.22 -14.61 0.98
N PHE A 70 5.20 -14.46 2.31
CA PHE A 70 5.28 -15.61 3.19
C PHE A 70 4.53 -15.43 4.51
N THR A 71 4.22 -16.57 5.14
CA THR A 71 3.89 -16.66 6.57
C THR A 71 4.98 -17.43 7.30
N ILE A 72 5.23 -17.06 8.56
CA ILE A 72 6.25 -17.70 9.41
C ILE A 72 5.62 -18.91 10.10
N ARG A 73 6.23 -20.09 9.93
CA ARG A 73 5.77 -21.36 10.52
C ARG A 73 6.49 -21.69 11.82
N ASP A 74 7.79 -21.37 11.87
CA ASP A 74 8.68 -21.59 13.01
C ASP A 74 9.55 -20.35 13.22
N VAL A 75 9.27 -19.61 14.30
CA VAL A 75 9.96 -18.37 14.64
C VAL A 75 11.43 -18.61 15.01
N ALA A 76 11.73 -19.71 15.69
CA ALA A 76 13.09 -20.02 16.12
C ALA A 76 13.96 -20.42 14.92
N GLN A 77 13.41 -21.24 14.03
CA GLN A 77 14.09 -21.58 12.78
C GLN A 77 14.21 -20.35 11.87
N PHE A 78 13.16 -19.52 11.75
CA PHE A 78 13.21 -18.30 10.93
C PHE A 78 14.32 -17.34 11.38
N LYS A 79 14.44 -17.11 12.69
CA LYS A 79 15.54 -16.30 13.25
C LYS A 79 16.91 -16.93 13.02
N THR A 80 16.99 -18.27 12.99
CA THR A 80 18.22 -19.00 12.65
C THR A 80 18.59 -18.81 11.18
N ASP A 81 17.63 -18.96 10.27
CA ASP A 81 17.81 -18.79 8.82
C ASP A 81 18.19 -17.33 8.48
N LEU A 82 17.59 -16.36 9.19
CA LEU A 82 17.93 -14.94 9.08
C LEU A 82 19.42 -14.64 9.36
N LYS A 83 20.14 -15.47 10.12
CA LYS A 83 21.59 -15.26 10.36
C LYS A 83 22.42 -15.39 9.09
N ALA A 84 21.94 -16.18 8.12
CA ALA A 84 22.58 -16.37 6.82
C ALA A 84 22.10 -15.36 5.78
N TYR A 85 21.13 -14.51 6.12
CA TYR A 85 20.53 -13.53 5.21
C TYR A 85 20.91 -12.10 5.61
N ILE A 86 21.43 -11.34 4.65
CA ILE A 86 21.70 -9.91 4.82
C ILE A 86 21.05 -9.19 3.63
N PRO A 87 20.05 -8.32 3.87
CA PRO A 87 19.47 -7.52 2.80
C PRO A 87 20.47 -6.48 2.29
N SER A 88 20.29 -6.04 1.06
CA SER A 88 21.13 -5.01 0.45
C SER A 88 20.86 -3.66 1.11
N SER A 89 21.91 -2.98 1.56
CA SER A 89 21.86 -1.62 2.10
C SER A 89 21.85 -0.56 0.99
N SER A 90 21.60 0.69 1.37
CA SER A 90 21.73 1.84 0.48
C SER A 90 23.18 2.04 0.00
N LEU A 91 24.16 1.65 0.81
CA LEU A 91 25.56 1.59 0.42
C LEU A 91 25.80 0.56 -0.68
N ASP A 92 25.29 -0.67 -0.52
CA ASP A 92 25.44 -1.74 -1.52
C ASP A 92 24.80 -1.33 -2.86
N THR A 93 23.63 -0.68 -2.82
CA THR A 93 22.98 -0.14 -4.03
C THR A 93 23.84 0.95 -4.67
N THR A 94 24.46 1.83 -3.87
CA THR A 94 25.38 2.86 -4.39
C THR A 94 26.58 2.25 -5.09
N ASP A 95 27.17 1.20 -4.51
CA ASP A 95 28.29 0.47 -5.09
C ASP A 95 27.91 -0.17 -6.42
N LYS A 96 26.75 -0.83 -6.47
CA LYS A 96 26.24 -1.44 -7.70
C LYS A 96 25.98 -0.39 -8.77
N LEU A 97 25.37 0.74 -8.44
CA LEU A 97 25.17 1.84 -9.39
C LEU A 97 26.50 2.38 -9.95
N THR A 98 27.52 2.50 -9.10
CA THR A 98 28.88 2.91 -9.49
C THR A 98 29.51 1.91 -10.46
N GLN A 99 29.38 0.61 -10.17
CA GLN A 99 29.87 -0.47 -11.02
C GLN A 99 29.14 -0.48 -12.38
N ILE A 100 27.81 -0.32 -12.40
CA ILE A 100 27.01 -0.21 -13.63
C ILE A 100 27.49 0.96 -14.47
N SER A 101 27.70 2.12 -13.84
CA SER A 101 28.18 3.31 -14.54
C SER A 101 29.53 3.06 -15.21
N SER A 102 30.46 2.47 -14.48
CA SER A 102 31.80 2.15 -14.97
C SER A 102 31.77 1.08 -16.08
N ALA A 103 30.89 0.09 -15.98
CA ALA A 103 30.71 -0.93 -17.02
C ALA A 103 30.11 -0.34 -18.30
N LYS A 104 29.12 0.55 -18.19
CA LYS A 104 28.53 1.25 -19.34
C LYS A 104 29.55 2.07 -20.11
N GLN A 105 30.54 2.67 -19.43
CA GLN A 105 31.66 3.37 -20.10
C GLN A 105 32.46 2.46 -21.03
N ARG A 106 32.54 1.17 -20.69
CA ARG A 106 33.24 0.15 -21.47
C ARG A 106 32.34 -0.56 -22.48
N GLY A 107 31.03 -0.27 -22.49
CA GLY A 107 30.04 -1.00 -23.29
C GLY A 107 29.61 -2.35 -22.68
N ASP A 108 30.00 -2.61 -21.43
CA ASP A 108 29.72 -3.87 -20.74
C ASP A 108 28.41 -3.83 -19.94
N ARG A 109 27.91 -5.01 -19.58
CA ARG A 109 26.90 -5.20 -18.54
C ARG A 109 27.48 -6.01 -17.39
N ILE A 110 27.02 -5.75 -16.17
CA ILE A 110 27.38 -6.54 -15.00
C ILE A 110 26.18 -7.33 -14.52
N PRO A 111 26.36 -8.60 -14.09
CA PRO A 111 25.35 -9.31 -13.35
C PRO A 111 25.13 -8.63 -11.99
N LEU A 112 23.86 -8.50 -11.58
CA LEU A 112 23.52 -7.95 -10.28
C LEU A 112 22.30 -8.65 -9.72
N THR A 113 22.34 -8.82 -8.40
CA THR A 113 21.21 -9.27 -7.59
C THR A 113 21.22 -8.42 -6.33
N GLN A 114 20.06 -7.90 -5.95
CA GLN A 114 19.85 -7.19 -4.70
C GLN A 114 18.58 -7.69 -4.04
N THR A 115 18.60 -7.79 -2.72
CA THR A 115 17.49 -8.32 -1.93
C THR A 115 17.05 -7.34 -0.86
N GLN A 116 15.75 -7.33 -0.56
CA GLN A 116 15.13 -6.61 0.55
C GLN A 116 14.16 -7.55 1.27
N ILE A 117 13.95 -7.31 2.56
CA ILE A 117 12.91 -7.98 3.35
C ILE A 117 12.03 -6.94 4.04
N ALA A 118 10.73 -7.17 4.06
CA ALA A 118 9.76 -6.35 4.77
C ALA A 118 8.77 -7.24 5.54
N PHE A 119 8.21 -6.72 6.64
CA PHE A 119 7.28 -7.46 7.51
C PHE A 119 5.96 -6.73 7.64
N SER A 120 4.85 -7.45 7.57
CA SER A 120 3.54 -6.89 7.93
C SER A 120 3.48 -6.68 9.44
N ARG A 121 2.43 -6.02 9.92
CA ARG A 121 2.16 -5.92 11.36
C ARG A 121 2.08 -7.30 12.02
N ALA A 122 1.33 -8.22 11.41
CA ALA A 122 1.17 -9.60 11.89
C ALA A 122 2.52 -10.34 11.96
N GLY A 123 3.40 -10.17 10.97
CA GLY A 123 4.72 -10.79 10.99
C GLY A 123 5.62 -10.24 12.10
N LEU A 124 5.59 -8.94 12.34
CA LEU A 124 6.32 -8.33 13.45
C LEU A 124 5.80 -8.83 14.80
N ASP A 125 4.49 -9.00 14.95
CA ASP A 125 3.89 -9.51 16.19
C ASP A 125 4.32 -10.96 16.47
N VAL A 126 4.27 -11.82 15.45
CA VAL A 126 4.79 -13.20 15.51
C VAL A 126 6.29 -13.24 15.85
N LEU A 127 7.05 -12.22 15.48
CA LEU A 127 8.47 -12.12 15.80
C LEU A 127 8.76 -11.58 17.22
N GLY A 128 7.72 -11.17 17.95
CA GLY A 128 7.77 -10.57 19.29
C GLY A 128 8.00 -9.05 19.30
N CYS A 129 7.82 -8.39 18.17
CA CYS A 129 8.09 -6.96 17.99
C CYS A 129 6.82 -6.12 18.16
N THR A 130 6.09 -6.31 19.26
CA THR A 130 4.72 -5.78 19.48
C THR A 130 4.62 -4.29 19.76
N GLY A 131 5.76 -3.58 19.82
CA GLY A 131 5.79 -2.13 19.99
C GLY A 131 5.07 -1.40 18.85
N LYS A 132 4.27 -0.39 19.19
CA LYS A 132 3.49 0.41 18.23
C LYS A 132 4.40 1.36 17.45
N THR A 133 4.38 1.27 16.13
CA THR A 133 5.16 2.11 15.20
C THR A 133 4.68 3.55 15.16
N GLN A 134 3.56 3.86 15.84
CA GLN A 134 2.87 5.15 15.84
C GLN A 134 2.25 5.51 14.48
N ASP A 135 2.10 4.53 13.59
CA ASP A 135 1.23 4.61 12.42
C ASP A 135 -0.03 3.80 12.71
N THR A 136 -1.15 4.48 12.98
CA THR A 136 -2.39 3.84 13.41
C THR A 136 -2.88 2.79 12.42
N ARG A 137 -2.73 3.04 11.11
CA ARG A 137 -3.23 2.12 10.09
C ARG A 137 -2.41 0.84 10.09
N PHE A 138 -1.09 0.96 10.00
CA PHE A 138 -0.19 -0.19 10.06
C PHE A 138 -0.33 -0.95 11.39
N ASP A 139 -0.47 -0.25 12.52
CA ASP A 139 -0.47 -0.88 13.84
C ASP A 139 -1.77 -1.59 14.22
N THR A 140 -2.87 -1.40 13.47
CA THR A 140 -4.20 -1.89 13.87
C THR A 140 -4.87 -2.78 12.85
N ARG A 141 -4.48 -2.76 11.58
CA ARG A 141 -5.17 -3.50 10.54
C ARG A 141 -4.30 -3.82 9.31
N PRO A 142 -4.53 -4.97 8.66
CA PRO A 142 -3.96 -5.24 7.34
C PRO A 142 -4.65 -4.36 6.28
N MET A 143 -4.02 -4.23 5.11
CA MET A 143 -4.61 -3.50 3.99
C MET A 143 -5.94 -4.09 3.53
N LEU A 144 -6.15 -5.40 3.70
CA LEU A 144 -7.42 -6.06 3.37
C LEU A 144 -8.62 -5.40 4.07
N SER A 145 -8.45 -4.93 5.30
CA SER A 145 -9.50 -4.22 6.04
C SER A 145 -9.80 -2.82 5.48
N ASP A 146 -8.90 -2.26 4.68
CA ASP A 146 -9.06 -0.97 4.01
C ASP A 146 -9.56 -1.09 2.56
N MET A 147 -9.84 -2.30 2.07
CA MET A 147 -10.23 -2.56 0.68
C MET A 147 -11.37 -1.63 0.20
N GLU A 148 -12.46 -1.54 0.97
CA GLU A 148 -13.60 -0.67 0.63
C GLU A 148 -13.21 0.81 0.67
N ALA A 149 -12.46 1.23 1.71
CA ALA A 149 -12.02 2.62 1.86
C ALA A 149 -11.09 3.06 0.73
N LEU A 150 -10.26 2.15 0.20
CA LEU A 150 -9.36 2.35 -0.93
C LEU A 150 -10.09 2.40 -2.29
N GLY A 151 -11.39 2.11 -2.32
CA GLY A 151 -12.18 2.10 -3.56
C GLY A 151 -11.95 0.85 -4.41
N ASP A 152 -11.48 -0.24 -3.82
CA ASP A 152 -11.20 -1.48 -4.54
C ASP A 152 -12.50 -2.22 -4.89
N GLY A 153 -12.90 -2.15 -6.16
CA GLY A 153 -14.11 -2.81 -6.66
C GLY A 153 -13.91 -4.24 -7.17
N GLY A 154 -12.67 -4.67 -7.37
CA GLY A 154 -12.33 -5.99 -7.94
C GLY A 154 -11.97 -7.03 -6.87
N PRO A 155 -12.12 -8.35 -7.16
CA PRO A 155 -11.68 -9.38 -6.24
C PRO A 155 -10.16 -9.38 -6.09
N TRP A 156 -9.71 -9.47 -4.84
CA TRP A 156 -8.30 -9.66 -4.50
C TRP A 156 -7.87 -11.11 -4.70
N TYR A 157 -6.60 -11.29 -5.07
CA TYR A 157 -5.99 -12.59 -5.29
C TYR A 157 -5.19 -13.05 -4.07
N THR A 158 -4.89 -14.35 -4.05
CA THR A 158 -3.87 -14.89 -3.14
C THR A 158 -2.54 -14.23 -3.51
N PRO A 159 -1.73 -13.79 -2.53
CA PRO A 159 -1.86 -14.04 -1.09
C PRO A 159 -2.58 -12.95 -0.27
N PHE A 160 -3.12 -11.93 -0.92
CA PHE A 160 -3.71 -10.77 -0.22
C PHE A 160 -5.12 -11.02 0.28
N LYS A 161 -5.89 -11.87 -0.41
CA LYS A 161 -7.27 -12.18 -0.04
C LYS A 161 -7.39 -12.91 1.31
N GLU A 162 -6.33 -13.60 1.74
CA GLU A 162 -6.30 -14.33 3.01
C GLU A 162 -6.01 -13.42 4.23
N GLY A 163 -5.40 -12.25 4.02
CA GLY A 163 -5.20 -11.23 5.07
C GLY A 163 -4.23 -11.59 6.21
N ASN A 164 -3.41 -12.64 6.07
CA ASN A 164 -2.55 -13.16 7.14
C ASN A 164 -1.06 -13.23 6.75
N LEU A 165 -0.62 -12.40 5.81
CA LEU A 165 0.78 -12.32 5.40
C LEU A 165 1.66 -11.88 6.57
N HIS A 166 2.85 -12.46 6.72
CA HIS A 166 3.83 -12.04 7.73
C HIS A 166 4.95 -11.19 7.11
N GLY A 167 5.28 -11.40 5.84
CA GLY A 167 6.31 -10.60 5.20
C GLY A 167 6.46 -10.88 3.72
N VAL A 168 7.42 -10.18 3.13
CA VAL A 168 7.79 -10.30 1.72
C VAL A 168 9.30 -10.16 1.58
N PHE A 169 9.88 -11.03 0.75
CA PHE A 169 11.20 -10.84 0.18
C PHE A 169 11.06 -10.23 -1.21
N SER A 170 11.83 -9.19 -1.50
CA SER A 170 11.96 -8.60 -2.83
C SER A 170 13.34 -8.93 -3.37
N VAL A 171 13.41 -9.47 -4.58
CA VAL A 171 14.66 -9.80 -5.27
C VAL A 171 14.68 -9.05 -6.59
N ALA A 172 15.61 -8.12 -6.75
CA ALA A 172 15.83 -7.37 -7.98
C ALA A 172 17.10 -7.86 -8.68
N ALA A 173 17.05 -8.02 -10.01
CA ALA A 173 18.20 -8.48 -10.79
C ALA A 173 18.35 -7.82 -12.16
N SER A 174 19.52 -8.00 -12.77
CA SER A 174 19.85 -7.54 -14.13
C SER A 174 19.15 -8.33 -15.24
N ASP A 175 18.62 -9.51 -14.94
CA ASP A 175 17.90 -10.37 -15.88
C ASP A 175 16.98 -11.34 -15.12
N HIS A 176 16.07 -11.98 -15.85
CA HIS A 176 15.02 -12.83 -15.29
C HIS A 176 15.59 -14.12 -14.67
N ASP A 177 16.57 -14.74 -15.31
CA ASP A 177 17.14 -16.01 -14.85
C ASP A 177 17.88 -15.82 -13.52
N GLN A 178 18.67 -14.75 -13.38
CA GLN A 178 19.32 -14.41 -12.11
C GLN A 178 18.32 -14.09 -11.01
N CYS A 179 17.20 -13.47 -11.35
CA CYS A 179 16.12 -13.18 -10.41
C CYS A 179 15.49 -14.47 -9.89
N ALA A 180 15.17 -15.40 -10.79
CA ALA A 180 14.59 -16.69 -10.47
C ALA A 180 15.55 -17.54 -9.60
N ILE A 181 16.83 -17.65 -9.99
CA ILE A 181 17.84 -18.39 -9.23
C ILE A 181 18.00 -17.83 -7.81
N ALA A 182 18.03 -16.50 -7.67
CA ALA A 182 18.13 -15.86 -6.37
C ALA A 182 16.87 -16.07 -5.52
N MET A 183 15.68 -16.11 -6.15
CA MET A 183 14.42 -16.41 -5.48
C MET A 183 14.37 -17.86 -4.99
N GLU A 184 14.73 -18.82 -5.83
CA GLU A 184 14.83 -20.23 -5.45
C GLU A 184 15.82 -20.44 -4.30
N GLY A 185 16.93 -19.69 -4.28
CA GLY A 185 17.88 -19.70 -3.17
C GLY A 185 17.26 -19.23 -1.85
N LEU A 186 16.42 -18.20 -1.86
CA LEU A 186 15.68 -17.75 -0.67
C LEU A 186 14.63 -18.78 -0.24
N GLU A 187 13.87 -19.34 -1.18
CA GLU A 187 12.92 -20.41 -0.89
C GLU A 187 13.58 -21.59 -0.21
N GLN A 188 14.74 -22.02 -0.71
CA GLN A 188 15.50 -23.12 -0.11
C GLN A 188 16.03 -22.77 1.28
N ASN A 189 16.57 -21.57 1.46
CA ASN A 189 17.13 -21.11 2.74
C ASN A 189 16.08 -21.03 3.85
N PHE A 190 14.84 -20.64 3.52
CA PHE A 190 13.77 -20.45 4.48
C PHE A 190 12.71 -21.57 4.45
N ARG A 191 12.90 -22.63 3.65
CA ARG A 191 11.91 -23.69 3.37
C ARG A 191 11.24 -24.28 4.61
N THR A 192 12.00 -24.44 5.69
CA THR A 192 11.54 -25.04 6.95
C THR A 192 10.91 -24.02 7.90
N SER A 193 11.27 -22.74 7.79
CA SER A 193 10.81 -21.69 8.70
C SER A 193 9.62 -20.89 8.18
N ILE A 194 9.40 -20.83 6.87
CA ILE A 194 8.28 -20.12 6.25
C ILE A 194 7.35 -21.03 5.45
N PHE A 195 6.14 -20.55 5.23
CA PHE A 195 5.23 -21.03 4.21
C PHE A 195 5.22 -20.04 3.04
N THR A 196 5.39 -20.58 1.84
CA THR A 196 5.10 -19.90 0.57
C THR A 196 4.66 -20.95 -0.45
N ASN A 197 4.04 -20.51 -1.55
CA ASN A 197 3.70 -21.33 -2.71
C ASN A 197 3.69 -20.46 -3.98
N ASP A 198 3.53 -21.05 -5.15
CA ASP A 198 3.59 -20.37 -6.45
C ASP A 198 2.62 -19.17 -6.58
N LYS A 199 1.47 -19.19 -5.90
CA LYS A 199 0.51 -18.06 -5.91
C LYS A 199 0.91 -16.93 -4.96
N MET A 200 1.91 -17.14 -4.12
CA MET A 200 2.52 -16.16 -3.23
C MET A 200 3.79 -15.57 -3.83
N ILE A 201 4.09 -15.88 -5.10
CA ILE A 201 5.21 -15.31 -5.84
C ILE A 201 4.65 -14.45 -6.96
N LEU A 202 5.02 -13.16 -6.98
CA LEU A 202 4.68 -12.24 -8.06
C LEU A 202 5.94 -11.80 -8.79
N GLU A 203 5.93 -11.94 -10.11
CA GLU A 203 7.07 -11.64 -10.97
C GLU A 203 6.89 -10.33 -11.72
N GLY A 204 7.85 -9.44 -11.53
CA GLY A 204 7.93 -8.14 -12.18
C GLY A 204 8.93 -8.15 -13.32
N HIS A 205 8.52 -7.59 -14.46
CA HIS A 205 9.32 -7.54 -15.68
C HIS A 205 9.32 -6.12 -16.27
N ALA A 206 10.51 -5.57 -16.50
CA ALA A 206 10.64 -4.40 -17.35
C ALA A 206 10.18 -4.75 -18.78
N ARG A 207 9.29 -3.93 -19.34
CA ARG A 207 8.78 -4.13 -20.71
C ARG A 207 9.91 -4.12 -21.76
N PRO A 208 9.79 -4.90 -22.84
CA PRO A 208 10.87 -5.08 -23.83
C PRO A 208 11.02 -3.91 -24.80
N GLY A 209 12.19 -3.83 -25.44
CA GLY A 209 12.44 -2.94 -26.59
C GLY A 209 12.13 -1.47 -26.32
N VAL A 210 11.31 -0.86 -27.19
CA VAL A 210 10.92 0.56 -27.12
C VAL A 210 10.04 0.88 -25.90
N PHE A 211 9.44 -0.13 -25.27
CA PHE A 211 8.61 0.02 -24.08
C PHE A 211 9.43 0.01 -22.78
N LYS A 212 10.75 -0.14 -22.85
CA LYS A 212 11.60 -0.17 -21.66
C LYS A 212 11.44 1.09 -20.79
N GLY A 213 11.09 0.86 -19.53
CA GLY A 213 10.83 1.91 -18.54
C GLY A 213 9.53 2.68 -18.82
N ARG A 214 8.57 2.03 -19.48
CA ARG A 214 7.18 2.48 -19.60
C ARG A 214 6.28 1.47 -18.90
N GLU A 215 5.16 1.93 -18.33
CA GLU A 215 4.10 1.05 -17.83
C GLU A 215 3.22 0.55 -19.00
N HIS A 216 2.20 -0.29 -18.76
CA HIS A 216 1.48 -0.99 -19.83
C HIS A 216 0.61 -0.10 -20.73
N PHE A 217 0.10 1.04 -20.25
CA PHE A 217 -0.57 2.05 -21.11
C PHE A 217 0.41 2.77 -22.05
N GLY A 218 1.73 2.58 -21.85
CA GLY A 218 2.80 3.03 -22.74
C GLY A 218 3.40 4.39 -22.38
N TYR A 219 3.19 4.88 -21.16
CA TYR A 219 3.79 6.12 -20.64
C TYR A 219 5.09 5.84 -19.88
N LYS A 220 6.07 6.74 -20.07
CA LYS A 220 7.31 6.70 -19.31
C LYS A 220 7.05 6.84 -17.82
N ASP A 221 7.49 5.84 -17.04
CA ASP A 221 7.40 5.86 -15.58
C ASP A 221 8.78 6.05 -14.93
N GLY A 222 8.80 6.32 -13.62
CA GLY A 222 10.00 6.55 -12.84
C GLY A 222 10.66 7.92 -13.11
N VAL A 223 9.95 8.86 -13.73
CA VAL A 223 10.48 10.18 -14.10
C VAL A 223 10.62 11.11 -12.88
N SER A 224 9.57 11.22 -12.07
CA SER A 224 9.54 12.11 -10.89
C SER A 224 9.60 11.29 -9.60
N GLN A 225 10.67 11.50 -8.84
CA GLN A 225 10.92 10.97 -7.51
C GLN A 225 11.38 12.13 -6.61
N PRO A 226 11.11 12.11 -5.29
CA PRO A 226 11.65 13.13 -4.39
C PRO A 226 13.17 13.07 -4.32
N ALA A 227 13.81 14.24 -4.26
CA ALA A 227 15.18 14.38 -3.78
C ALA A 227 15.15 14.59 -2.26
N LEU A 228 15.67 13.63 -1.51
CA LEU A 228 15.76 13.75 -0.05
C LEU A 228 16.87 14.75 0.29
N ARG A 229 16.53 15.81 1.02
CA ARG A 229 17.46 16.88 1.41
C ARG A 229 18.66 16.29 2.14
N GLY A 230 19.86 16.77 1.81
CA GLY A 230 21.12 16.25 2.34
C GLY A 230 21.61 14.92 1.75
N LEU A 231 20.73 14.10 1.17
CA LEU A 231 21.09 12.78 0.62
C LEU A 231 21.22 12.78 -0.91
N VAL A 232 20.31 13.46 -1.61
CA VAL A 232 20.24 13.47 -3.08
C VAL A 232 20.40 14.90 -3.59
N HIS A 233 21.22 15.11 -4.61
CA HIS A 233 21.25 16.38 -5.34
C HIS A 233 20.03 16.47 -6.26
N PRO A 234 19.17 17.49 -6.10
CA PRO A 234 17.99 17.64 -6.94
C PRO A 234 18.36 18.08 -8.35
N HIS A 235 17.61 17.58 -9.33
CA HIS A 235 17.47 18.21 -10.65
C HIS A 235 16.52 19.42 -10.58
N ARG A 236 16.55 20.29 -11.58
CA ARG A 236 15.66 21.49 -11.61
C ARG A 236 14.18 21.07 -11.58
N GLY A 237 13.42 21.71 -10.70
CA GLY A 237 12.00 21.42 -10.43
C GLY A 237 11.71 20.04 -9.83
N GLN A 238 12.74 19.27 -9.46
CA GLN A 238 12.53 18.03 -8.70
C GLN A 238 11.98 18.37 -7.30
N LEU A 239 10.90 17.70 -6.92
CA LEU A 239 10.35 17.82 -5.57
C LEU A 239 11.41 17.46 -4.54
N GLN A 240 11.52 18.25 -3.49
CA GLN A 240 12.44 18.04 -2.39
C GLN A 240 11.65 17.77 -1.13
N VAL A 241 12.13 16.85 -0.30
CA VAL A 241 11.54 16.54 1.01
C VAL A 241 12.62 16.26 2.02
N ASP A 242 12.30 16.43 3.29
CA ASP A 242 13.21 16.02 4.35
C ASP A 242 13.32 14.48 4.41
N PRO A 243 14.48 13.93 4.82
CA PRO A 243 14.67 12.47 4.90
C PRO A 243 13.58 11.76 5.70
N GLY A 244 13.08 12.40 6.77
CA GLY A 244 12.06 11.88 7.67
C GLY A 244 10.69 11.66 7.03
N VAL A 245 10.41 12.26 5.86
CA VAL A 245 9.19 11.97 5.10
C VAL A 245 9.20 10.53 4.59
N ILE A 246 10.39 9.97 4.34
CA ILE A 246 10.57 8.61 3.81
C ILE A 246 11.17 7.65 4.84
N ILE A 247 12.14 8.09 5.64
CA ILE A 247 12.96 7.26 6.54
C ILE A 247 12.64 7.63 7.99
N MET A 248 12.17 6.68 8.80
CA MET A 248 11.80 6.93 10.19
C MET A 248 13.01 7.36 11.05
N GLY A 249 12.76 8.30 11.97
CA GLY A 249 13.75 8.78 12.95
C GLY A 249 14.66 9.91 12.45
N TYR A 250 14.21 10.69 11.46
CA TYR A 250 14.88 11.88 10.94
C TYR A 250 13.90 13.05 10.81
N PRO A 251 14.38 14.31 10.68
CA PRO A 251 13.51 15.47 10.47
C PRO A 251 12.55 15.28 9.31
N GLY A 252 11.29 15.66 9.48
CA GLY A 252 10.19 15.41 8.54
C GLY A 252 9.37 14.16 8.87
N ASP A 253 9.83 13.31 9.79
CA ASP A 253 9.02 12.22 10.35
C ASP A 253 8.07 12.84 11.40
N PRO A 254 6.73 12.76 11.20
CA PRO A 254 5.77 13.42 12.08
C PRO A 254 5.79 12.94 13.53
N VAL A 255 6.37 11.77 13.80
CA VAL A 255 6.54 11.24 15.16
C VAL A 255 7.84 11.76 15.78
N PHE A 256 8.92 11.82 15.00
CA PHE A 256 10.23 12.33 15.43
C PHE A 256 10.19 13.83 15.72
N ASP A 257 9.49 14.60 14.88
CA ASP A 257 9.38 16.06 15.01
C ASP A 257 8.51 16.49 16.21
N ARG A 258 7.91 15.55 16.93
CA ARG A 258 7.05 15.77 18.10
C ARG A 258 7.57 15.01 19.33
N PRO A 259 8.75 15.37 19.86
CA PRO A 259 9.40 14.65 20.96
C PRO A 259 8.58 14.62 22.25
N GLU A 260 7.60 15.52 22.40
CA GLU A 260 6.67 15.55 23.52
C GLU A 260 5.62 14.43 23.49
N LYS A 261 5.45 13.75 22.35
CA LYS A 261 4.52 12.63 22.17
C LYS A 261 5.21 11.27 22.33
N MET A 262 4.40 10.22 22.44
CA MET A 262 4.89 8.84 22.45
C MET A 262 5.72 8.56 21.19
N GLN A 263 6.98 8.19 21.41
CA GLN A 263 7.92 7.91 20.34
C GLN A 263 7.81 6.47 19.84
N ARG A 264 8.27 6.24 18.61
CA ARG A 264 8.36 4.90 18.03
C ARG A 264 9.40 4.05 18.79
N PRO A 265 9.25 2.72 18.86
CA PRO A 265 10.29 1.85 19.36
C PRO A 265 11.62 2.06 18.61
N ALA A 266 12.74 1.97 19.32
CA ALA A 266 14.06 2.21 18.74
C ALA A 266 14.38 1.35 17.51
N TRP A 267 13.80 0.15 17.42
CA TRP A 267 13.97 -0.75 16.27
C TRP A 267 13.35 -0.24 14.96
N THR A 268 12.50 0.79 15.02
CA THR A 268 11.88 1.39 13.82
C THR A 268 12.80 2.37 13.09
N LYS A 269 13.85 2.89 13.75
CA LYS A 269 14.79 3.85 13.16
C LYS A 269 15.46 3.25 11.92
N ASN A 270 15.68 4.08 10.89
CA ASN A 270 16.22 3.68 9.58
C ASN A 270 15.30 2.72 8.80
N GLY A 271 14.06 2.53 9.26
CA GLY A 271 13.04 1.80 8.51
C GLY A 271 12.11 2.72 7.73
N SER A 272 11.25 2.13 6.93
CA SER A 272 10.20 2.80 6.16
C SER A 272 8.95 1.92 6.11
N LEU A 273 7.77 2.50 6.07
CA LEU A 273 6.56 1.77 5.67
C LEU A 273 6.59 1.61 4.16
N MET A 274 6.28 0.41 3.69
CA MET A 274 6.19 0.01 2.30
C MET A 274 4.75 -0.40 2.01
N VAL A 275 4.19 0.17 0.97
CA VAL A 275 2.90 -0.24 0.41
C VAL A 275 3.20 -1.13 -0.79
N PHE A 276 2.58 -2.30 -0.86
CA PHE A 276 2.57 -3.13 -2.07
C PHE A 276 1.15 -3.19 -2.63
N ARG A 277 0.97 -3.03 -3.94
CA ARG A 277 -0.32 -3.17 -4.64
C ARG A 277 -0.13 -3.89 -5.97
N GLN A 278 -0.93 -4.91 -6.22
CA GLN A 278 -1.06 -5.52 -7.55
C GLN A 278 -2.16 -4.78 -8.31
N LEU A 279 -1.78 -3.91 -9.24
CA LEU A 279 -2.69 -3.05 -10.01
C LEU A 279 -2.79 -3.58 -11.43
N GLU A 280 -3.87 -4.28 -11.75
CA GLU A 280 -4.15 -4.78 -13.10
C GLU A 280 -4.54 -3.62 -14.02
N GLN A 281 -4.08 -3.62 -15.27
CA GLN A 281 -4.29 -2.55 -16.25
C GLN A 281 -5.05 -3.05 -17.49
N ASP A 282 -6.17 -2.40 -17.79
CA ASP A 282 -7.05 -2.66 -18.93
C ASP A 282 -6.58 -1.90 -20.19
N VAL A 283 -5.46 -2.35 -20.77
CA VAL A 283 -4.75 -1.60 -21.82
C VAL A 283 -5.60 -1.41 -23.08
N VAL A 284 -6.31 -2.44 -23.52
CA VAL A 284 -7.11 -2.39 -24.76
C VAL A 284 -8.29 -1.43 -24.58
N GLU A 285 -8.93 -1.49 -23.42
CA GLU A 285 -10.05 -0.63 -23.02
C GLU A 285 -9.61 0.83 -22.90
N PHE A 286 -8.45 1.08 -22.29
CA PHE A 286 -7.86 2.42 -22.19
C PHE A 286 -7.55 3.03 -23.56
N ASP A 287 -6.90 2.27 -24.45
CA ASP A 287 -6.63 2.71 -25.83
C ASP A 287 -7.93 2.98 -26.60
N ALA A 288 -8.96 2.16 -26.42
CA ALA A 288 -10.27 2.37 -27.03
C ALA A 288 -10.96 3.62 -26.49
N TYR A 289 -10.85 3.88 -25.18
CA TYR A 289 -11.39 5.06 -24.53
C TYR A 289 -10.73 6.34 -25.05
N ILE A 290 -9.38 6.37 -25.13
CA ILE A 290 -8.65 7.51 -25.71
C ILE A 290 -9.08 7.75 -27.15
N LYS A 291 -9.18 6.72 -28.00
CA LYS A 291 -9.64 6.87 -29.38
C LYS A 291 -11.07 7.40 -29.47
N LYS A 292 -11.96 6.98 -28.58
CA LYS A 292 -13.34 7.47 -28.52
C LYS A 292 -13.37 8.96 -28.15
N ARG A 293 -12.69 9.35 -27.05
CA ARG A 293 -12.65 10.73 -26.55
C ARG A 293 -11.83 11.66 -27.45
N GLY A 294 -10.82 11.13 -28.12
CA GLY A 294 -9.97 11.82 -29.07
C GLY A 294 -10.75 12.49 -30.19
N LYS A 295 -11.87 11.91 -30.65
CA LYS A 295 -12.75 12.54 -31.67
C LYS A 295 -13.29 13.91 -31.26
N ASP A 296 -13.37 14.15 -29.95
CA ASP A 296 -13.85 15.39 -29.36
C ASP A 296 -12.71 16.34 -28.95
N TRP A 297 -11.44 16.02 -29.26
CA TRP A 297 -10.26 16.84 -28.91
C TRP A 297 -10.41 18.33 -29.25
N PRO A 298 -11.03 18.76 -30.38
CA PRO A 298 -11.15 20.19 -30.71
C PRO A 298 -12.03 20.98 -29.73
N LYS A 299 -12.86 20.31 -28.91
CA LYS A 299 -13.66 20.96 -27.87
C LYS A 299 -12.81 21.40 -26.68
N TYR A 300 -11.66 20.74 -26.46
CA TYR A 300 -10.79 20.96 -25.32
C TYR A 300 -9.56 21.81 -25.66
N VAL A 301 -9.27 22.01 -26.96
CA VAL A 301 -8.17 22.84 -27.48
C VAL A 301 -8.70 23.75 -28.58
N GLN A 302 -8.63 25.07 -28.38
CA GLN A 302 -9.10 26.03 -29.37
C GLN A 302 -8.01 26.29 -30.42
N GLY A 303 -8.36 26.26 -31.71
CA GLY A 303 -7.39 26.32 -32.82
C GLY A 303 -6.51 27.57 -32.92
N VAL A 304 -6.82 28.65 -32.18
CA VAL A 304 -5.94 29.82 -32.06
C VAL A 304 -4.72 29.57 -31.15
N ASP A 305 -4.78 28.54 -30.32
CA ASP A 305 -3.77 28.23 -29.30
C ASP A 305 -2.53 27.51 -29.88
N VAL A 306 -2.67 26.87 -31.04
CA VAL A 306 -1.66 25.94 -31.58
C VAL A 306 -1.42 26.19 -33.06
N GLN A 307 -0.18 26.51 -33.42
CA GLN A 307 0.23 26.67 -34.82
C GLN A 307 1.48 25.83 -35.10
N PRO A 308 1.46 24.93 -36.12
CA PRO A 308 0.29 24.59 -36.96
C PRO A 308 -0.82 23.88 -36.15
N PRO A 309 -2.08 23.86 -36.65
CA PRO A 309 -3.17 23.12 -36.02
C PRO A 309 -2.81 21.65 -35.80
N LEU A 310 -3.38 21.03 -34.76
CA LEU A 310 -3.16 19.62 -34.48
C LEU A 310 -3.91 18.74 -35.50
N SER A 311 -3.31 17.62 -35.89
CA SER A 311 -4.04 16.55 -36.59
C SER A 311 -4.98 15.80 -35.63
N ASP A 312 -5.90 15.00 -36.15
CA ASP A 312 -6.79 14.18 -35.32
C ASP A 312 -6.01 13.13 -34.50
N GLU A 313 -4.92 12.61 -35.06
CA GLU A 313 -3.99 11.73 -34.35
C GLU A 313 -3.28 12.47 -33.21
N GLU A 314 -2.70 13.64 -33.47
CA GLU A 314 -2.03 14.46 -32.45
C GLU A 314 -3.02 14.86 -31.33
N GLY A 315 -4.25 15.24 -31.70
CA GLY A 315 -5.30 15.59 -30.75
C GLY A 315 -5.76 14.40 -29.90
N THR A 316 -5.83 13.20 -30.49
CA THR A 316 -6.13 11.96 -29.76
C THR A 316 -5.03 11.60 -28.76
N GLU A 317 -3.75 11.74 -29.15
CA GLU A 317 -2.63 11.52 -28.24
C GLU A 317 -2.60 12.53 -27.09
N LEU A 318 -2.96 13.79 -27.37
CA LEU A 318 -3.07 14.83 -26.35
C LEU A 318 -4.11 14.49 -25.28
N VAL A 319 -5.26 13.91 -25.63
CA VAL A 319 -6.27 13.49 -24.65
C VAL A 319 -5.69 12.48 -23.65
N GLY A 320 -4.93 11.50 -24.14
CA GLY A 320 -4.21 10.56 -23.27
C GLY A 320 -3.18 11.27 -22.40
N ALA A 321 -2.38 12.16 -22.99
CA ALA A 321 -1.39 12.94 -22.25
C ALA A 321 -2.02 13.85 -21.18
N GLN A 322 -3.23 14.37 -21.41
CA GLN A 322 -4.01 15.16 -20.46
C GLN A 322 -4.54 14.32 -19.28
N MET A 323 -4.91 13.05 -19.50
CA MET A 323 -5.29 12.14 -18.41
C MET A 323 -4.09 11.84 -17.49
N ILE A 324 -2.88 11.71 -18.05
CA ILE A 324 -1.67 11.40 -17.28
C ILE A 324 -0.99 12.65 -16.71
N GLY A 325 -1.02 13.76 -17.44
CA GLY A 325 -0.20 14.96 -17.21
C GLY A 325 1.16 14.91 -17.90
N ARG A 326 1.43 13.87 -18.70
CA ARG A 326 2.67 13.67 -19.48
C ARG A 326 2.37 12.94 -20.78
N TRP A 327 3.16 13.24 -21.80
CA TRP A 327 3.19 12.45 -23.03
C TRP A 327 3.79 11.07 -22.80
N LYS A 328 3.57 10.12 -23.73
CA LYS A 328 4.12 8.77 -23.64
C LYS A 328 5.66 8.75 -23.56
N SER A 329 6.34 9.76 -24.11
CA SER A 329 7.78 9.97 -23.98
C SER A 329 8.24 10.26 -22.54
N GLY A 330 7.38 10.89 -21.72
CA GLY A 330 7.70 11.46 -20.41
C GLY A 330 7.66 13.00 -20.37
N ALA A 331 7.61 13.70 -21.51
CA ALA A 331 7.51 15.16 -21.56
C ALA A 331 6.26 15.65 -20.81
N PRO A 332 6.37 16.64 -19.91
CA PRO A 332 5.23 17.13 -19.14
C PRO A 332 4.35 18.06 -19.96
N ILE A 333 3.03 17.87 -19.92
CA ILE A 333 2.09 18.75 -20.64
C ILE A 333 2.08 20.17 -20.07
N ALA A 334 2.58 20.38 -18.86
CA ALA A 334 2.73 21.70 -18.27
C ALA A 334 3.69 22.61 -19.07
N THR A 335 4.72 22.05 -19.70
CA THR A 335 5.68 22.79 -20.55
C THR A 335 5.54 22.45 -22.03
N CYS A 336 4.99 21.28 -22.35
CA CYS A 336 4.73 20.80 -23.71
C CYS A 336 3.20 20.61 -23.91
N PRO A 337 2.38 21.67 -23.89
CA PRO A 337 0.92 21.56 -23.74
C PRO A 337 0.18 20.95 -24.92
N TYR A 338 0.76 20.97 -26.13
CA TYR A 338 0.04 20.61 -27.36
C TYR A 338 0.71 19.53 -28.19
N ARG A 339 2.04 19.37 -28.07
CA ARG A 339 2.80 18.34 -28.78
C ARG A 339 3.85 17.73 -27.86
N ASP A 340 4.15 16.47 -28.09
CA ASP A 340 5.25 15.78 -27.43
C ASP A 340 6.59 16.42 -27.82
N ASP A 341 7.53 16.45 -26.88
CA ASP A 341 8.92 16.84 -27.13
C ASP A 341 9.87 15.79 -26.52
N PRO A 342 10.35 14.84 -27.34
CA PRO A 342 11.30 13.83 -26.89
C PRO A 342 12.63 14.39 -26.38
N LYS A 343 13.02 15.63 -26.74
CA LYS A 343 14.25 16.27 -26.22
C LYS A 343 14.03 16.69 -24.78
N ILE A 344 12.90 17.35 -24.48
CA ILE A 344 12.52 17.68 -23.10
C ILE A 344 12.34 16.39 -22.29
N ALA A 345 11.72 15.36 -22.86
CA ALA A 345 11.56 14.07 -22.17
C ALA A 345 12.89 13.39 -21.80
N ALA A 346 13.94 13.60 -22.60
CA ALA A 346 15.26 13.03 -22.37
C ALA A 346 16.14 13.88 -21.45
N ASP A 347 15.85 15.18 -21.32
CA ASP A 347 16.61 16.11 -20.49
C ASP A 347 16.10 16.10 -19.03
N LYS A 348 17.00 15.79 -18.10
CA LYS A 348 16.66 15.60 -16.68
C LYS A 348 16.43 16.89 -15.93
N ASP A 349 17.06 17.96 -16.40
CA ASP A 349 16.93 19.28 -15.82
C ASP A 349 15.74 20.05 -16.43
N GLU A 350 15.05 19.47 -17.42
CA GLU A 350 13.85 20.08 -18.02
C GLU A 350 12.58 19.21 -17.87
N VAL A 351 12.68 17.87 -17.93
CA VAL A 351 11.52 16.95 -17.86
C VAL A 351 10.67 17.10 -16.59
N ASN A 352 11.23 17.67 -15.53
CA ASN A 352 10.54 17.92 -14.27
C ASN A 352 10.52 19.39 -13.84
N ASN A 353 11.03 20.31 -14.67
CA ASN A 353 11.25 21.71 -14.36
C ASN A 353 9.98 22.56 -14.53
N PHE A 354 8.97 22.32 -13.70
CA PHE A 354 7.70 23.04 -13.69
C PHE A 354 7.01 22.93 -12.33
N ASP A 355 6.06 23.81 -12.05
CA ASP A 355 5.28 23.82 -10.81
C ASP A 355 3.76 24.00 -11.04
N TYR A 356 3.33 23.98 -12.30
CA TYR A 356 1.97 24.26 -12.80
C TYR A 356 1.52 25.72 -12.72
N CYS A 357 2.39 26.67 -12.36
CA CYS A 357 2.10 28.08 -12.53
C CYS A 357 2.03 28.45 -14.02
N VAL A 358 1.11 29.35 -14.35
CA VAL A 358 0.89 29.81 -15.73
C VAL A 358 0.99 31.33 -15.76
N ALA A 359 1.85 31.86 -16.63
CA ALA A 359 2.03 33.30 -16.78
C ALA A 359 0.69 34.00 -17.06
N GLY A 360 0.39 35.07 -16.31
CA GLY A 360 -0.87 35.81 -16.40
C GLY A 360 -2.01 35.28 -15.52
N PHE A 361 -1.81 34.18 -14.78
CA PHE A 361 -2.77 33.67 -13.80
C PHE A 361 -2.18 33.80 -12.40
N SER A 362 -2.89 34.47 -11.48
CA SER A 362 -2.48 34.62 -10.08
C SER A 362 -2.84 33.41 -9.21
N GLU A 363 -3.80 32.60 -9.65
CA GLU A 363 -4.31 31.42 -8.96
C GLU A 363 -3.95 30.14 -9.71
N PRO A 364 -3.98 28.95 -9.07
CA PRO A 364 -3.77 27.69 -9.76
C PRO A 364 -4.72 27.56 -10.95
N SER A 365 -4.15 27.27 -12.12
CA SER A 365 -4.88 27.19 -13.39
C SER A 365 -4.81 25.78 -13.98
N ASN A 366 -5.87 25.36 -14.68
CA ASN A 366 -5.93 24.12 -15.45
C ASN A 366 -5.67 24.33 -16.96
N ARG A 367 -5.16 25.50 -17.35
CA ARG A 367 -4.98 25.91 -18.76
C ARG A 367 -4.20 24.90 -19.62
N PHE A 368 -3.08 24.39 -19.11
CA PHE A 368 -2.20 23.47 -19.85
C PHE A 368 -2.23 22.03 -19.33
N CYS A 369 -2.57 21.85 -18.06
CA CYS A 369 -2.64 20.55 -17.41
C CYS A 369 -3.94 20.47 -16.61
N PRO A 370 -4.85 19.52 -16.89
CA PRO A 370 -6.06 19.35 -16.09
C PRO A 370 -5.74 19.13 -14.60
N PHE A 371 -6.60 19.65 -13.72
CA PHE A 371 -6.48 19.36 -12.28
C PHE A 371 -6.66 17.87 -11.95
N THR A 372 -7.35 17.13 -12.80
CA THR A 372 -7.57 15.69 -12.69
C THR A 372 -6.44 14.85 -13.25
N ALA A 373 -5.46 15.44 -13.93
CA ALA A 373 -4.34 14.69 -14.50
C ALA A 373 -3.60 13.89 -13.42
N HIS A 374 -3.30 12.62 -13.69
CA HIS A 374 -2.75 11.68 -12.72
C HIS A 374 -1.51 12.22 -11.97
N THR A 375 -0.53 12.74 -12.71
CA THR A 375 0.70 13.30 -12.13
C THR A 375 0.46 14.60 -11.34
N ARG A 376 -0.63 15.34 -11.60
CA ARG A 376 -0.99 16.56 -10.86
C ARG A 376 -1.81 16.24 -9.62
N LYS A 377 -2.66 15.21 -9.66
CA LYS A 377 -3.37 14.69 -8.48
C LYS A 377 -2.38 14.15 -7.44
N THR A 378 -1.45 13.30 -7.88
CA THR A 378 -0.49 12.65 -6.99
C THR A 378 0.65 13.57 -6.54
N ALA A 379 1.02 14.57 -7.35
CA ALA A 379 2.02 15.58 -7.02
C ALA A 379 1.56 16.98 -7.47
N PRO A 380 0.77 17.69 -6.66
CA PRO A 380 0.15 18.97 -7.04
C PRO A 380 1.11 20.13 -7.26
N ARG A 381 2.32 20.03 -6.69
CA ARG A 381 3.39 21.04 -6.71
C ARG A 381 2.96 22.35 -6.08
N ASN A 382 2.45 23.31 -6.86
CA ASN A 382 2.10 24.64 -6.38
C ASN A 382 0.57 24.82 -6.37
N LEU A 383 0.04 25.03 -5.16
CA LEU A 383 -1.37 25.36 -4.90
C LEU A 383 -1.50 26.66 -4.10
N TYR A 384 -0.47 27.50 -4.08
CA TYR A 384 -0.50 28.79 -3.39
C TYR A 384 -1.63 29.68 -3.95
N PRO A 385 -2.33 30.46 -3.10
CA PRO A 385 -2.18 30.58 -1.64
C PRO A 385 -3.00 29.58 -0.81
N TYR A 386 -3.63 28.58 -1.43
CA TYR A 386 -4.63 27.74 -0.75
C TYR A 386 -4.06 26.61 0.09
N VAL A 387 -2.94 26.03 -0.34
CA VAL A 387 -2.29 24.91 0.35
C VAL A 387 -0.81 25.20 0.49
N ASP A 388 -0.32 24.99 1.71
CA ASP A 388 1.08 25.18 2.07
C ASP A 388 1.98 24.08 1.46
N SER A 389 3.23 24.44 1.13
CA SER A 389 4.21 23.50 0.58
C SER A 389 4.51 22.36 1.54
N ASP A 390 4.57 22.57 2.85
CA ASP A 390 4.93 21.54 3.83
C ASP A 390 3.88 20.42 3.86
N TYR A 391 2.60 20.79 3.70
CA TYR A 391 1.51 19.81 3.57
C TYR A 391 1.67 18.95 2.31
N LEU A 392 2.08 19.54 1.20
CA LEU A 392 2.29 18.84 -0.07
C LEU A 392 3.57 18.00 -0.05
N GLU A 393 4.65 18.50 0.54
CA GLU A 393 5.93 17.79 0.69
C GLU A 393 5.79 16.56 1.58
N SER A 394 5.07 16.67 2.71
CA SER A 394 4.80 15.52 3.59
C SER A 394 4.00 14.41 2.89
N ALA A 395 3.33 14.72 1.77
CA ALA A 395 2.55 13.76 1.01
C ALA A 395 3.36 12.94 -0.01
N VAL A 396 4.62 13.29 -0.24
CA VAL A 396 5.44 12.67 -1.28
C VAL A 396 5.91 11.27 -0.85
N VAL A 397 5.95 10.36 -1.81
CA VAL A 397 6.41 8.98 -1.62
C VAL A 397 7.52 8.66 -2.62
N VAL A 398 8.42 7.75 -2.26
CA VAL A 398 9.35 7.14 -3.24
C VAL A 398 8.64 5.95 -3.87
N ARG A 399 8.57 5.89 -5.22
CA ARG A 399 7.91 4.79 -5.93
C ARG A 399 8.93 3.79 -6.50
N GLY A 400 8.78 2.52 -6.17
CA GLY A 400 9.67 1.43 -6.60
C GLY A 400 9.01 0.36 -7.44
N GLY A 401 7.85 0.64 -8.05
CA GLY A 401 7.09 -0.36 -8.79
C GLY A 401 7.76 -0.89 -10.07
N ILE A 402 7.22 -1.99 -10.58
CA ILE A 402 7.64 -2.65 -11.82
C ILE A 402 6.43 -3.26 -12.54
N PRO A 403 6.34 -3.23 -13.89
CA PRO A 403 5.24 -3.88 -14.61
C PRO A 403 5.25 -5.40 -14.40
N TYR A 404 4.09 -6.06 -14.52
CA TYR A 404 3.95 -7.51 -14.57
C TYR A 404 3.08 -7.95 -15.76
N GLY A 405 3.16 -9.22 -16.11
CA GLY A 405 2.35 -9.84 -17.16
C GLY A 405 2.86 -9.55 -18.58
N PRO A 406 2.30 -10.25 -19.58
CA PRO A 406 2.75 -10.16 -20.97
C PRO A 406 2.28 -8.89 -21.67
N GLU A 407 2.87 -8.60 -22.83
CA GLU A 407 2.38 -7.57 -23.75
C GLU A 407 0.98 -7.91 -24.30
N VAL A 408 0.25 -6.90 -24.76
CA VAL A 408 -1.06 -7.10 -25.41
C VAL A 408 -0.91 -7.91 -26.70
N THR A 409 -1.63 -9.03 -26.77
CA THR A 409 -1.61 -9.97 -27.89
C THR A 409 -2.44 -9.47 -29.08
N GLN A 410 -2.22 -10.04 -30.28
CA GLN A 410 -3.07 -9.73 -31.44
C GLN A 410 -4.54 -10.13 -31.21
N LYS A 411 -4.77 -11.25 -30.53
CA LYS A 411 -6.12 -11.75 -30.20
C LYS A 411 -6.90 -10.74 -29.36
N GLU A 412 -6.27 -10.10 -28.38
CA GLU A 412 -6.88 -9.04 -27.55
C GLU A 412 -7.20 -7.80 -28.38
N ARG A 413 -6.30 -7.40 -29.29
CA ARG A 413 -6.55 -6.27 -30.21
C ARG A 413 -7.75 -6.54 -31.12
N ASP A 414 -7.83 -7.74 -31.68
CA ASP A 414 -8.91 -8.15 -32.58
C ASP A 414 -10.25 -8.24 -31.84
N ALA A 415 -10.23 -8.69 -30.59
CA ALA A 415 -11.42 -8.76 -29.73
C ALA A 415 -11.85 -7.38 -29.17
N GLY A 416 -10.98 -6.38 -29.22
CA GLY A 416 -11.24 -5.06 -28.64
C GLY A 416 -11.39 -5.07 -27.12
N SER A 417 -10.89 -6.11 -26.44
CA SER A 417 -10.94 -6.27 -24.97
C SER A 417 -9.75 -7.07 -24.47
N SER A 418 -9.32 -6.78 -23.24
CA SER A 418 -8.26 -7.49 -22.55
C SER A 418 -8.75 -8.86 -22.08
N LEU A 419 -7.93 -9.90 -22.23
CA LEU A 419 -8.29 -11.25 -21.76
C LEU A 419 -8.08 -11.36 -20.24
N LYS A 420 -9.11 -11.84 -19.53
CA LYS A 420 -9.12 -12.03 -18.07
C LYS A 420 -8.99 -13.50 -17.67
N ASP A 421 -7.98 -14.17 -18.22
CA ASP A 421 -7.76 -15.62 -18.06
C ASP A 421 -6.58 -15.97 -17.12
N GLY A 422 -6.05 -14.99 -16.38
CA GLY A 422 -4.86 -15.12 -15.53
C GLY A 422 -3.54 -15.10 -16.32
N ALA A 423 -3.50 -15.72 -17.50
CA ALA A 423 -2.30 -15.79 -18.33
C ALA A 423 -2.01 -14.47 -19.08
N CYS A 424 -3.05 -13.74 -19.45
CA CYS A 424 -2.95 -12.44 -20.12
C CYS A 424 -3.08 -11.25 -19.15
N GLU A 425 -3.28 -11.50 -17.85
CA GLU A 425 -3.34 -10.42 -16.87
C GLU A 425 -2.02 -9.68 -16.80
N ARG A 426 -2.10 -8.35 -16.76
CA ARG A 426 -0.95 -7.47 -16.80
C ARG A 426 -1.22 -6.21 -16.02
N GLY A 427 -0.16 -5.55 -15.60
CA GLY A 427 -0.30 -4.26 -14.93
C GLY A 427 0.96 -3.85 -14.21
N LEU A 428 0.80 -3.26 -13.03
CA LEU A 428 1.89 -2.73 -12.23
C LEU A 428 1.90 -3.39 -10.85
N LEU A 429 3.05 -3.94 -10.46
CA LEU A 429 3.36 -4.23 -9.07
C LEU A 429 3.83 -2.91 -8.46
N PHE A 430 2.87 -2.15 -7.92
CA PHE A 430 3.12 -0.84 -7.37
C PHE A 430 3.72 -0.96 -5.97
N ILE A 431 4.80 -0.22 -5.75
CA ILE A 431 5.47 -0.12 -4.46
C ILE A 431 5.72 1.35 -4.15
N CYS A 432 5.42 1.76 -2.91
CA CYS A 432 5.91 3.05 -2.43
C CYS A 432 6.35 3.03 -0.97
N TYR A 433 7.30 3.93 -0.67
CA TYR A 433 7.95 4.08 0.62
C TYR A 433 7.64 5.44 1.23
N GLN A 434 7.36 5.44 2.54
CA GLN A 434 7.06 6.61 3.37
C GLN A 434 7.27 6.27 4.85
N SER A 435 7.50 7.27 5.70
CA SER A 435 7.55 7.07 7.16
C SER A 435 6.17 7.04 7.82
N CYS A 436 5.13 7.52 7.12
CA CYS A 436 3.75 7.59 7.61
C CYS A 436 2.75 7.35 6.46
N LEU A 437 1.89 6.33 6.58
CA LEU A 437 0.91 5.95 5.56
C LEU A 437 -0.15 7.04 5.33
N GLU A 438 -0.63 7.66 6.41
CA GLU A 438 -1.64 8.73 6.38
C GLU A 438 -1.15 9.99 5.65
N ASN A 439 0.16 10.26 5.71
CA ASN A 439 0.75 11.37 4.98
C ASN A 439 1.02 10.99 3.52
N GLY A 440 1.61 9.82 3.26
CA GLY A 440 1.99 9.37 1.92
C GLY A 440 0.84 8.72 1.12
N PHE A 441 0.90 7.40 0.97
CA PHE A 441 -0.01 6.62 0.13
C PHE A 441 -1.50 6.90 0.36
N ILE A 442 -1.95 6.99 1.61
CA ILE A 442 -3.36 7.18 1.93
C ILE A 442 -3.83 8.57 1.51
N ARG A 443 -3.02 9.61 1.74
CA ARG A 443 -3.34 10.96 1.27
C ARG A 443 -3.38 11.04 -0.24
N GLN A 444 -2.39 10.46 -0.93
CA GLN A 444 -2.37 10.48 -2.39
C GLN A 444 -3.55 9.71 -2.98
N THR A 445 -3.92 8.57 -2.39
CA THR A 445 -5.00 7.72 -2.92
C THR A 445 -6.38 8.28 -2.57
N LEU A 446 -6.65 8.58 -1.31
CA LEU A 446 -7.98 9.01 -0.83
C LEU A 446 -8.14 10.52 -0.81
N GLY A 447 -7.15 11.22 -0.26
CA GLY A 447 -7.21 12.68 -0.10
C GLY A 447 -7.11 13.41 -1.43
N PHE A 448 -6.36 12.87 -2.39
CA PHE A 448 -6.09 13.49 -3.69
C PHE A 448 -6.78 12.77 -4.86
N ALA A 449 -6.33 11.57 -5.21
CA ALA A 449 -6.74 10.87 -6.44
C ALA A 449 -8.24 10.52 -6.44
N GLY A 450 -8.73 9.90 -5.37
CA GLY A 450 -10.15 9.56 -5.17
C GLY A 450 -11.05 10.72 -4.77
N ASN A 451 -10.51 11.92 -4.56
CA ASN A 451 -11.27 13.08 -4.11
C ASN A 451 -11.70 13.98 -5.27
N ASP A 452 -13.02 14.03 -5.51
CA ASP A 452 -13.65 14.88 -6.54
C ASP A 452 -13.37 16.38 -6.39
N TYR A 453 -13.04 16.85 -5.18
CA TYR A 453 -12.87 18.27 -4.85
C TYR A 453 -11.41 18.69 -4.68
N PHE A 454 -10.47 17.79 -4.95
CA PHE A 454 -9.05 18.07 -4.92
C PHE A 454 -8.51 18.35 -6.32
N PRO A 455 -7.53 19.25 -6.55
CA PRO A 455 -6.84 20.10 -5.58
C PRO A 455 -7.69 21.27 -5.06
N ILE A 456 -7.32 21.78 -3.88
CA ILE A 456 -7.91 23.02 -3.36
C ILE A 456 -7.30 24.20 -4.11
N VAL A 457 -8.13 24.87 -4.93
CA VAL A 457 -7.73 26.00 -5.78
C VAL A 457 -8.62 27.23 -5.60
N SER A 458 -9.48 27.21 -4.58
CA SER A 458 -10.40 28.28 -4.22
C SER A 458 -10.87 28.08 -2.78
N LEU A 459 -11.27 29.15 -2.10
CA LEU A 459 -11.94 29.08 -0.80
C LEU A 459 -13.36 28.48 -0.90
N THR A 460 -13.94 28.44 -2.10
CA THR A 460 -15.20 27.73 -2.37
C THR A 460 -14.90 26.38 -3.02
N PRO A 461 -15.32 25.25 -2.42
CA PRO A 461 -15.07 23.93 -2.98
C PRO A 461 -15.49 23.82 -4.45
N GLN A 462 -14.56 23.38 -5.30
CA GLN A 462 -14.82 23.15 -6.72
C GLN A 462 -14.76 21.66 -7.01
N LYS A 463 -15.80 21.14 -7.67
CA LYS A 463 -15.80 19.76 -8.15
C LYS A 463 -14.97 19.67 -9.43
N HIS A 464 -13.80 19.05 -9.35
CA HIS A 464 -12.88 18.84 -10.48
C HIS A 464 -13.05 17.45 -11.11
N GLY A 465 -13.38 16.45 -10.29
CA GLY A 465 -13.36 15.04 -10.66
C GLY A 465 -12.19 14.27 -10.04
N GLN A 466 -12.22 12.96 -10.18
CA GLN A 466 -11.19 12.05 -9.69
C GLN A 466 -10.03 11.90 -10.70
N ASP A 467 -8.92 11.37 -10.21
CA ASP A 467 -7.82 10.87 -11.05
C ASP A 467 -8.34 9.79 -12.03
N PRO A 468 -8.07 9.89 -13.35
CA PRO A 468 -8.55 8.93 -14.34
C PRO A 468 -7.82 7.58 -14.34
N ILE A 469 -6.74 7.44 -13.59
CA ILE A 469 -5.92 6.24 -13.50
C ILE A 469 -6.09 5.56 -12.14
N LEU A 470 -5.99 6.32 -11.04
CA LEU A 470 -6.06 5.79 -9.67
C LEU A 470 -7.38 6.06 -8.95
N GLY A 471 -8.24 6.93 -9.48
CA GLY A 471 -9.58 7.09 -8.91
C GLY A 471 -10.33 5.77 -8.97
N GLY A 472 -11.20 5.55 -7.99
CA GLY A 472 -12.14 4.43 -7.98
C GLY A 472 -13.54 4.92 -8.30
N PRO A 473 -14.40 4.11 -8.94
CA PRO A 473 -15.79 4.48 -9.16
C PRO A 473 -16.40 4.94 -7.83
N PRO A 474 -17.03 6.12 -7.78
CA PRO A 474 -17.64 6.58 -6.53
C PRO A 474 -18.64 5.53 -6.07
N PRO A 475 -18.80 5.32 -4.76
CA PRO A 475 -19.90 4.48 -4.27
C PRO A 475 -21.20 4.94 -4.94
N PRO A 476 -22.12 4.01 -5.27
CA PRO A 476 -23.35 4.33 -5.98
C PRO A 476 -23.98 5.56 -5.34
N PRO A 477 -24.24 6.62 -6.11
CA PRO A 477 -24.59 7.88 -5.49
C PRO A 477 -25.87 7.67 -4.68
N ALA A 478 -25.84 8.06 -3.42
CA ALA A 478 -27.05 8.39 -2.68
C ALA A 478 -27.61 9.75 -3.18
N SER A 479 -27.50 10.03 -4.48
CA SER A 479 -27.95 11.28 -5.07
C SER A 479 -29.47 11.32 -5.00
N VAL A 480 -29.97 12.24 -4.20
CA VAL A 480 -31.37 12.63 -4.22
C VAL A 480 -31.47 13.83 -5.15
N ASP A 481 -31.89 13.59 -6.39
CA ASP A 481 -32.16 14.69 -7.34
C ASP A 481 -33.48 15.36 -6.97
N ILE A 482 -33.40 16.59 -6.49
CA ILE A 482 -34.58 17.44 -6.29
C ILE A 482 -34.77 18.25 -7.57
N THR A 483 -35.72 17.82 -8.41
CA THR A 483 -36.09 18.56 -9.63
C THR A 483 -37.26 19.49 -9.34
N GLY A 484 -37.03 20.81 -9.45
CA GLY A 484 -38.05 21.83 -9.26
C GLY A 484 -37.52 23.23 -9.60
N LYS A 485 -38.41 24.13 -10.03
CA LYS A 485 -38.08 25.56 -10.14
C LYS A 485 -38.19 26.18 -8.75
N ILE A 486 -37.07 26.26 -8.04
CA ILE A 486 -36.97 26.88 -6.72
C ILE A 486 -36.14 28.16 -6.89
N ASP A 487 -36.64 29.29 -6.40
CA ASP A 487 -35.90 30.55 -6.38
C ASP A 487 -34.77 30.45 -5.35
N VAL A 488 -33.62 29.95 -5.80
CA VAL A 488 -32.38 29.97 -5.03
C VAL A 488 -31.45 31.04 -5.59
N PRO A 489 -30.72 31.79 -4.74
CA PRO A 489 -29.75 32.75 -5.22
C PRO A 489 -28.69 32.04 -6.06
N ILE A 490 -28.25 32.67 -7.15
CA ILE A 490 -27.23 32.11 -8.07
C ILE A 490 -25.87 31.93 -7.37
N LYS A 491 -25.62 32.72 -6.33
CA LYS A 491 -24.47 32.60 -5.42
C LYS A 491 -24.93 32.90 -4.00
N GLY A 492 -24.53 32.07 -3.05
CA GLY A 492 -24.85 32.24 -1.64
C GLY A 492 -25.00 30.89 -0.96
N GLU A 493 -25.02 30.93 0.37
CA GLU A 493 -25.36 29.77 1.19
C GLU A 493 -26.84 29.45 1.03
N VAL A 494 -27.15 28.17 0.87
CA VAL A 494 -28.51 27.64 0.77
C VAL A 494 -28.60 26.41 1.66
N THR A 495 -29.68 26.36 2.44
CA THR A 495 -30.05 25.19 3.24
C THR A 495 -31.29 24.55 2.62
N LEU A 496 -31.15 23.30 2.19
CA LEU A 496 -32.27 22.46 1.76
C LEU A 496 -32.67 21.55 2.92
N ARG A 497 -33.86 21.76 3.49
CA ARG A 497 -34.42 20.90 4.53
C ARG A 497 -35.27 19.80 3.92
N LEU A 498 -34.87 18.55 4.12
CA LEU A 498 -35.47 17.35 3.53
C LEU A 498 -36.01 16.43 4.62
N ARG A 499 -36.85 15.46 4.23
CA ARG A 499 -37.26 14.36 5.10
C ARG A 499 -36.72 13.05 4.53
N ASN A 500 -35.99 12.27 5.32
CA ASN A 500 -35.46 10.98 4.87
C ASN A 500 -36.57 9.90 4.84
N LYS A 501 -36.25 8.68 4.38
CA LYS A 501 -37.21 7.55 4.34
C LYS A 501 -37.74 7.13 5.72
N ALA A 502 -36.98 7.38 6.79
CA ALA A 502 -37.40 7.09 8.17
C ALA A 502 -38.29 8.20 8.76
N GLY A 503 -38.45 9.32 8.06
CA GLY A 503 -39.25 10.46 8.51
C GLY A 503 -38.44 11.54 9.24
N ASP A 504 -37.12 11.43 9.37
CA ASP A 504 -36.29 12.43 10.03
C ASP A 504 -36.08 13.65 9.15
N LEU A 505 -36.06 14.85 9.75
CA LEU A 505 -35.63 16.06 9.06
C LEU A 505 -34.11 16.07 8.91
N VAL A 506 -33.64 16.34 7.71
CA VAL A 506 -32.21 16.43 7.35
C VAL A 506 -31.96 17.77 6.68
N ASP A 507 -31.02 18.54 7.22
CA ASP A 507 -30.57 19.79 6.60
C ASP A 507 -29.36 19.49 5.70
N VAL A 508 -29.45 19.93 4.44
CA VAL A 508 -28.36 19.91 3.47
C VAL A 508 -27.95 21.34 3.21
N GLU A 509 -26.81 21.73 3.76
CA GLU A 509 -26.24 23.06 3.63
C GLU A 509 -25.17 23.07 2.54
N GLY A 510 -25.10 24.14 1.75
CA GLY A 510 -24.09 24.29 0.71
C GLY A 510 -24.15 25.63 0.02
N PHE A 511 -23.27 25.82 -0.96
CA PHE A 511 -23.23 27.02 -1.79
C PHE A 511 -23.78 26.72 -3.18
N THR A 512 -24.68 27.57 -3.67
CA THR A 512 -25.18 27.45 -5.04
C THR A 512 -24.12 27.79 -6.07
N LYS A 513 -24.13 27.04 -7.17
CA LYS A 513 -23.33 27.30 -8.37
C LYS A 513 -24.18 27.01 -9.60
N LEU A 514 -24.00 27.82 -10.64
CA LEU A 514 -24.56 27.56 -11.96
C LEU A 514 -23.89 26.30 -12.54
N THR A 515 -24.67 25.23 -12.73
CA THR A 515 -24.21 24.01 -13.39
C THR A 515 -24.56 24.07 -14.86
N ASP A 516 -23.57 23.90 -15.73
CA ASP A 516 -23.79 23.78 -17.17
C ASP A 516 -24.28 22.36 -17.49
N ILE A 517 -25.60 22.20 -17.69
CA ILE A 517 -26.26 20.90 -17.89
C ILE A 517 -25.82 20.24 -19.21
N ALA A 518 -25.22 20.98 -20.14
CA ALA A 518 -24.76 20.46 -21.41
C ALA A 518 -23.47 19.62 -21.33
N ALA A 519 -22.73 19.67 -20.21
CA ALA A 519 -21.35 19.18 -20.17
C ALA A 519 -21.11 17.82 -19.51
N ASN A 520 -22.06 17.20 -18.79
CA ASN A 520 -21.75 15.99 -18.02
C ASN A 520 -22.93 15.01 -17.93
N ASN A 521 -22.85 13.93 -18.71
CA ASN A 521 -23.61 12.69 -18.49
C ASN A 521 -22.85 11.41 -18.93
N ASP A 522 -21.59 11.50 -19.39
CA ASP A 522 -20.80 10.31 -19.68
C ASP A 522 -19.84 10.07 -18.50
N PRO A 523 -20.13 9.09 -17.61
CA PRO A 523 -19.34 8.86 -16.41
C PRO A 523 -17.87 8.55 -16.76
N GLN A 524 -16.97 9.00 -15.88
CA GLN A 524 -15.55 8.67 -15.98
C GLN A 524 -15.37 7.15 -15.91
N GLN A 525 -14.59 6.60 -16.85
CA GLN A 525 -14.23 5.19 -16.85
C GLN A 525 -12.87 5.02 -16.16
N PHE A 526 -12.69 3.90 -15.49
CA PHE A 526 -11.46 3.53 -14.80
C PHE A 526 -10.89 2.28 -15.45
N PHE A 527 -9.56 2.21 -15.51
CA PHE A 527 -8.82 1.20 -16.29
C PHE A 527 -7.82 0.42 -15.44
N VAL A 528 -7.83 0.67 -14.13
CA VAL A 528 -6.95 0.01 -13.17
C VAL A 528 -7.83 -0.69 -12.15
N THR A 529 -7.60 -1.99 -11.98
CA THR A 529 -8.29 -2.81 -10.98
C THR A 529 -7.28 -3.32 -9.96
N SER A 530 -7.49 -3.02 -8.69
CA SER A 530 -6.69 -3.61 -7.62
C SER A 530 -6.99 -5.10 -7.46
N ARG A 531 -5.94 -5.92 -7.46
CA ARG A 531 -5.96 -7.36 -7.18
C ARG A 531 -5.39 -7.71 -5.81
N GLY A 532 -5.17 -6.68 -4.99
CA GLY A 532 -4.75 -6.81 -3.60
C GLY A 532 -3.43 -6.13 -3.31
N GLY A 533 -3.08 -6.17 -2.02
CA GLY A 533 -1.88 -5.54 -1.51
C GLY A 533 -1.78 -5.72 0.00
N GLU A 534 -0.71 -5.19 0.57
CA GLU A 534 -0.48 -5.19 2.01
C GLU A 534 0.42 -4.03 2.42
N TYR A 535 0.29 -3.59 3.67
CA TYR A 535 1.21 -2.67 4.33
C TYR A 535 2.33 -3.45 5.01
N PHE A 536 3.57 -3.11 4.69
CA PHE A 536 4.76 -3.68 5.28
C PHE A 536 5.60 -2.59 5.96
N PHE A 537 6.43 -3.00 6.91
CA PHE A 537 7.53 -2.24 7.45
C PHE A 537 8.83 -2.84 6.93
N VAL A 538 9.65 -2.03 6.26
CA VAL A 538 11.00 -2.35 5.84
C VAL A 538 11.94 -1.94 6.97
N PRO A 539 12.45 -2.88 7.77
CA PRO A 539 13.34 -2.55 8.87
C PRO A 539 14.73 -2.14 8.41
N SER A 540 15.53 -1.63 9.36
CA SER A 540 16.95 -1.41 9.14
C SER A 540 17.75 -2.72 9.03
N VAL A 541 18.88 -2.68 8.30
CA VAL A 541 19.81 -3.82 8.18
C VAL A 541 20.32 -4.25 9.55
N SER A 542 20.63 -3.30 10.44
CA SER A 542 21.00 -3.58 11.82
C SER A 542 19.90 -4.29 12.60
N PHE A 543 18.64 -3.92 12.40
CA PHE A 543 17.53 -4.57 13.09
C PHE A 543 17.34 -6.02 12.61
N ILE A 544 17.49 -6.31 11.32
CA ILE A 544 17.46 -7.70 10.82
C ILE A 544 18.53 -8.56 11.49
N LYS A 545 19.76 -8.02 11.62
CA LYS A 545 20.84 -8.71 12.35
C LYS A 545 20.49 -8.93 13.82
N GLN A 546 19.95 -7.91 14.48
CA GLN A 546 19.50 -8.02 15.87
C GLN A 546 18.39 -9.07 16.02
N LEU A 547 17.42 -9.10 15.11
CA LEU A 547 16.31 -10.04 15.11
C LEU A 547 16.79 -11.48 14.97
N ALA A 548 17.81 -11.73 14.15
CA ALA A 548 18.43 -13.03 13.97
C ALA A 548 19.14 -13.54 15.25
N HIS A 549 19.59 -12.64 16.13
CA HIS A 549 20.25 -12.96 17.40
C HIS A 549 19.34 -12.81 18.62
N ALA A 550 18.17 -12.18 18.46
CA ALA A 550 17.21 -12.02 19.53
C ALA A 550 16.80 -13.40 20.01
N LYS A 551 16.79 -13.59 21.33
CA LYS A 551 16.11 -14.76 21.89
C LYS A 551 14.71 -14.76 21.31
N SER A 552 14.30 -15.88 20.73
CA SER A 552 12.90 -16.05 20.40
C SER A 552 12.14 -15.70 21.67
N PRO A 553 11.09 -14.86 21.59
CA PRO A 553 10.08 -14.91 22.63
C PRO A 553 9.82 -16.39 22.85
N ILE A 554 9.76 -16.82 24.10
CA ILE A 554 8.91 -17.96 24.38
C ILE A 554 7.55 -17.43 23.98
N LEU A 555 7.18 -17.55 22.70
CA LEU A 555 5.80 -17.45 22.31
C LEU A 555 5.17 -18.49 23.21
N ALA A 556 4.29 -18.01 24.10
CA ALA A 556 3.39 -18.90 24.78
C ALA A 556 2.81 -19.83 23.70
N PRO A 557 2.69 -21.12 24.01
CA PRO A 557 2.30 -22.09 23.02
C PRO A 557 1.06 -21.65 22.24
N HIS A 558 0.85 -22.26 21.07
CA HIS A 558 -0.44 -22.12 20.42
C HIS A 558 -1.50 -22.59 21.43
N ASP A 559 -2.26 -21.64 21.92
CA ASP A 559 -3.04 -21.73 23.12
C ASP A 559 -4.50 -21.79 22.67
N LEU A 560 -5.12 -22.97 22.75
CA LEU A 560 -6.48 -23.20 22.26
C LEU A 560 -7.47 -23.20 23.43
N ASP A 561 -8.35 -22.20 23.50
CA ASP A 561 -9.50 -22.19 24.41
C ASP A 561 -10.75 -22.63 23.67
N VAL A 562 -11.50 -23.59 24.22
CA VAL A 562 -12.79 -24.03 23.67
C VAL A 562 -13.84 -24.03 24.76
N VAL A 563 -14.96 -23.35 24.52
CA VAL A 563 -16.12 -23.36 25.42
C VAL A 563 -17.27 -24.08 24.73
N ILE A 564 -17.88 -25.03 25.44
CA ILE A 564 -19.02 -25.81 24.96
C ILE A 564 -20.29 -25.23 25.58
N LEU A 565 -21.25 -24.86 24.74
CA LEU A 565 -22.59 -24.48 25.19
C LEU A 565 -23.49 -25.72 25.11
N GLN A 566 -23.99 -26.19 26.25
CA GLN A 566 -24.77 -27.42 26.34
C GLN A 566 -26.20 -27.14 26.80
N ASP A 567 -27.16 -27.50 25.95
CA ASP A 567 -28.57 -27.54 26.34
C ASP A 567 -28.81 -28.67 27.36
N ALA A 568 -29.36 -28.31 28.52
CA ALA A 568 -29.66 -29.23 29.62
C ALA A 568 -31.15 -29.31 29.95
N THR A 569 -32.02 -29.05 28.97
CA THR A 569 -33.48 -29.25 29.05
C THR A 569 -33.88 -30.71 28.91
N ASP A 570 -35.09 -31.04 29.37
CA ASP A 570 -35.70 -32.36 29.27
C ASP A 570 -35.77 -32.82 27.81
N GLY A 571 -35.32 -34.06 27.57
CA GLY A 571 -35.17 -34.61 26.22
C GLY A 571 -33.76 -34.50 25.64
N ASN A 572 -32.89 -33.64 26.21
CA ASN A 572 -31.51 -33.49 25.76
C ASN A 572 -30.49 -34.46 26.41
N GLN A 573 -30.94 -35.34 27.31
CA GLN A 573 -30.06 -36.31 27.98
C GLN A 573 -29.20 -37.14 27.00
N PRO A 574 -29.72 -37.66 25.86
CA PRO A 574 -28.90 -38.38 24.90
C PRO A 574 -27.75 -37.54 24.30
N TYR A 575 -27.93 -36.23 24.17
CA TYR A 575 -26.90 -35.32 23.67
C TYR A 575 -25.86 -35.00 24.75
N ILE A 576 -26.29 -34.82 26.00
CA ILE A 576 -25.37 -34.73 27.15
C ILE A 576 -24.51 -36.00 27.23
N ASP A 577 -25.11 -37.18 27.06
CA ASP A 577 -24.41 -38.47 27.08
C ASP A 577 -23.45 -38.62 25.89
N ALA A 578 -23.82 -38.12 24.71
CA ALA A 578 -22.94 -38.07 23.55
C ALA A 578 -21.73 -37.14 23.79
N VAL A 579 -21.93 -35.96 24.39
CA VAL A 579 -20.85 -35.03 24.73
C VAL A 579 -19.91 -35.66 25.76
N ARG A 580 -20.45 -36.29 26.82
CA ARG A 580 -19.65 -37.06 27.81
C ARG A 580 -18.76 -38.11 27.15
N SER A 581 -19.27 -38.85 26.17
CA SER A 581 -18.51 -39.91 25.50
C SER A 581 -17.49 -39.37 24.49
N ASN A 582 -17.72 -38.20 23.92
CA ASN A 582 -16.91 -37.67 22.82
C ASN A 582 -15.86 -36.66 23.24
N ILE A 583 -16.03 -35.91 24.33
CA ILE A 583 -15.01 -34.94 24.77
C ILE A 583 -13.65 -35.60 25.01
N PRO A 584 -13.53 -36.75 25.73
CA PRO A 584 -12.24 -37.40 25.90
C PRO A 584 -11.60 -37.78 24.56
N LYS A 585 -12.40 -38.19 23.57
CA LYS A 585 -11.91 -38.53 22.23
C LYS A 585 -11.49 -37.31 21.43
N ILE A 586 -12.17 -36.18 21.58
CA ILE A 586 -11.79 -34.91 20.98
C ILE A 586 -10.48 -34.43 21.61
N PHE A 587 -10.31 -34.59 22.92
CA PHE A 587 -9.07 -34.29 23.63
C PHE A 587 -7.93 -35.15 23.12
N ASP A 588 -8.13 -36.46 23.06
CA ASP A 588 -7.14 -37.39 22.51
C ASP A 588 -6.84 -37.07 21.05
N ALA A 589 -7.84 -36.75 20.22
CA ALA A 589 -7.64 -36.38 18.82
C ALA A 589 -6.82 -35.10 18.68
N ILE A 590 -7.11 -34.05 19.47
CA ILE A 590 -6.34 -32.79 19.46
C ILE A 590 -4.92 -33.02 19.96
N ALA A 591 -4.74 -33.81 21.03
CA ALA A 591 -3.44 -34.13 21.61
C ALA A 591 -2.60 -35.07 20.73
N THR A 592 -3.23 -35.90 19.90
CA THR A 592 -2.56 -36.90 19.06
C THR A 592 -2.48 -36.53 17.58
N ASP A 593 -3.17 -35.47 17.12
CA ASP A 593 -3.12 -35.03 15.71
C ASP A 593 -1.70 -34.58 15.36
N PRO A 594 -1.01 -35.22 14.40
CA PRO A 594 0.36 -34.87 14.01
C PRO A 594 0.53 -33.43 13.49
N LYS A 595 -0.56 -32.77 13.06
CA LYS A 595 -0.59 -31.36 12.66
C LYS A 595 -0.70 -30.40 13.85
N LEU A 596 -1.20 -30.88 14.99
CA LEU A 596 -1.36 -30.14 16.24
C LEU A 596 -0.30 -30.55 17.29
N GLN A 597 0.37 -31.69 17.10
CA GLN A 597 1.55 -32.14 17.86
C GLN A 597 2.78 -31.26 17.59
N LYS A 598 2.74 -30.02 18.07
CA LYS A 598 3.95 -29.32 18.51
C LYS A 598 4.17 -29.70 19.97
N SER A 599 5.41 -29.76 20.42
CA SER A 599 5.81 -30.18 21.78
C SER A 599 5.30 -29.30 22.93
N THR A 600 4.35 -28.39 22.70
CA THR A 600 3.93 -27.35 23.64
C THR A 600 2.44 -26.93 23.58
N LEU A 601 1.57 -27.45 22.70
CA LEU A 601 0.14 -27.02 22.60
C LEU A 601 -0.61 -27.11 23.94
N ASP A 602 -1.22 -26.01 24.42
CA ASP A 602 -1.95 -25.96 25.70
C ASP A 602 -3.44 -25.66 25.49
N VAL A 603 -4.31 -26.61 25.84
CA VAL A 603 -5.76 -26.57 25.53
C VAL A 603 -6.56 -26.36 26.82
N ARG A 604 -7.32 -25.25 26.92
CA ARG A 604 -8.31 -25.08 27.99
C ARG A 604 -9.72 -25.35 27.47
N LEU A 605 -10.50 -26.06 28.25
CA LEU A 605 -11.90 -26.35 27.94
C LEU A 605 -12.82 -25.76 29.00
N GLY A 606 -13.93 -25.19 28.57
CA GLY A 606 -14.99 -24.66 29.44
C GLY A 606 -16.35 -25.22 29.03
N LEU A 607 -17.32 -25.15 29.93
CA LEU A 607 -18.68 -25.62 29.69
C LEU A 607 -19.67 -24.60 30.24
N ILE A 608 -20.66 -24.23 29.44
CA ILE A 608 -21.82 -23.48 29.91
C ILE A 608 -23.05 -24.33 29.63
N ALA A 609 -23.67 -24.83 30.69
CA ALA A 609 -24.97 -25.47 30.57
C ALA A 609 -26.07 -24.41 30.62
N PHE A 610 -27.13 -24.57 29.82
CA PHE A 610 -28.27 -23.66 29.82
C PHE A 610 -29.60 -24.40 29.74
N ARG A 611 -30.67 -23.70 30.11
CA ARG A 611 -32.08 -24.15 30.05
C ARG A 611 -32.98 -23.02 29.55
N ASP A 612 -34.26 -23.31 29.31
CA ASP A 612 -35.24 -22.32 28.86
C ASP A 612 -35.44 -21.18 29.86
N TYR A 613 -35.89 -20.00 29.38
CA TYR A 613 -36.18 -18.83 30.22
C TYR A 613 -37.36 -19.00 31.20
N LYS A 614 -38.15 -20.08 31.07
CA LYS A 614 -39.31 -20.38 31.93
C LYS A 614 -39.40 -21.88 32.23
N PRO A 615 -38.41 -22.47 32.92
CA PRO A 615 -38.48 -23.87 33.27
C PRO A 615 -39.59 -24.08 34.31
N LEU A 616 -40.23 -25.26 34.31
CA LEU A 616 -41.16 -25.67 35.38
C LEU A 616 -40.47 -25.74 36.76
N ASP A 617 -39.13 -25.78 36.78
CA ASP A 617 -38.26 -25.72 37.95
C ASP A 617 -37.20 -24.60 37.78
N TYR A 618 -37.30 -23.51 38.55
CA TYR A 618 -36.49 -22.28 38.44
C TYR A 618 -35.04 -22.42 38.95
N THR A 619 -34.48 -23.62 38.96
CA THR A 619 -33.20 -23.90 39.63
C THR A 619 -31.98 -23.36 38.91
N MET A 620 -32.04 -23.15 37.59
CA MET A 620 -30.89 -22.71 36.77
C MET A 620 -31.32 -22.22 35.39
N LEU A 621 -30.90 -21.01 34.98
CA LEU A 621 -30.98 -20.55 33.58
C LEU A 621 -29.68 -20.88 32.82
N THR A 622 -28.55 -20.50 33.42
CA THR A 622 -27.20 -20.83 32.95
C THR A 622 -26.35 -21.31 34.11
N GLN A 623 -25.44 -22.24 33.86
CA GLN A 623 -24.41 -22.67 34.80
C GLN A 623 -23.07 -22.68 34.09
N VAL A 624 -22.17 -21.80 34.54
CA VAL A 624 -20.86 -21.57 33.95
C VAL A 624 -19.83 -22.41 34.68
N TYR A 625 -19.10 -23.22 33.93
CA TYR A 625 -17.91 -23.92 34.35
C TYR A 625 -16.72 -23.33 33.58
N ASP A 626 -15.79 -22.76 34.34
CA ASP A 626 -14.70 -21.97 33.78
C ASP A 626 -13.69 -22.81 32.96
N LEU A 627 -12.88 -22.12 32.16
CA LEU A 627 -11.81 -22.71 31.35
C LEU A 627 -10.77 -23.41 32.24
N THR A 628 -10.56 -24.72 32.02
CA THR A 628 -9.62 -25.55 32.76
C THR A 628 -8.66 -26.31 31.85
N LEU A 629 -7.45 -26.55 32.35
CA LEU A 629 -6.42 -27.39 31.74
C LEU A 629 -6.58 -28.88 32.08
N ASP A 630 -7.37 -29.20 33.10
CA ASP A 630 -7.56 -30.57 33.56
C ASP A 630 -8.83 -31.17 32.92
N PRO A 631 -8.71 -32.11 31.96
CA PRO A 631 -9.86 -32.74 31.33
C PRO A 631 -10.70 -33.58 32.32
N ALA A 632 -10.14 -33.98 33.47
CA ALA A 632 -10.89 -34.68 34.51
C ALA A 632 -11.92 -33.75 35.18
N VAL A 633 -11.61 -32.45 35.31
CA VAL A 633 -12.53 -31.45 35.87
C VAL A 633 -13.76 -31.29 34.97
N LEU A 634 -13.56 -31.12 33.66
CA LEU A 634 -14.67 -31.04 32.71
C LEU A 634 -15.48 -32.33 32.63
N SER A 635 -14.80 -33.49 32.66
CA SER A 635 -15.48 -34.79 32.68
C SER A 635 -16.36 -34.94 33.91
N GLN A 636 -15.90 -34.48 35.07
CA GLN A 636 -16.69 -34.48 36.30
C GLN A 636 -17.89 -33.53 36.21
N GLN A 637 -17.70 -32.30 35.72
CA GLN A 637 -18.77 -31.33 35.53
C GLN A 637 -19.86 -31.82 34.59
N LEU A 638 -19.48 -32.53 33.51
CA LEU A 638 -20.43 -33.18 32.63
C LEU A 638 -21.14 -34.36 33.29
N ASN A 639 -20.48 -35.15 34.14
CA ASN A 639 -21.10 -36.23 34.89
C ASN A 639 -22.15 -35.72 35.89
N ASP A 640 -21.91 -34.54 36.48
CA ASP A 640 -22.84 -33.90 37.41
C ASP A 640 -24.02 -33.20 36.70
N LEU A 641 -23.90 -32.93 35.39
CA LEU A 641 -24.96 -32.31 34.59
C LEU A 641 -26.09 -33.31 34.30
N SER A 642 -27.35 -32.91 34.44
CA SER A 642 -28.48 -33.75 34.02
C SER A 642 -29.51 -32.90 33.30
N ALA A 643 -30.11 -33.50 32.26
CA ALA A 643 -31.28 -32.94 31.61
C ALA A 643 -32.41 -32.85 32.64
N LYS A 644 -32.90 -31.64 32.90
CA LYS A 644 -34.03 -31.40 33.82
C LYS A 644 -34.82 -30.17 33.38
N GLY A 645 -36.15 -30.30 33.45
CA GLY A 645 -37.08 -29.21 33.15
C GLY A 645 -37.08 -28.84 31.68
N GLY A 646 -38.16 -28.26 31.19
CA GLY A 646 -38.25 -27.82 29.80
C GLY A 646 -39.66 -27.46 29.42
N CYS A 647 -39.80 -26.51 28.52
CA CYS A 647 -41.04 -26.13 27.84
C CYS A 647 -40.66 -25.73 26.41
N ASP A 648 -41.59 -25.70 25.45
CA ASP A 648 -41.32 -25.20 24.09
C ASP A 648 -41.14 -23.65 24.04
N GLY A 649 -40.72 -23.03 25.15
CA GLY A 649 -40.48 -21.61 25.29
C GLY A 649 -39.11 -21.18 24.74
N PRO A 650 -38.75 -19.90 24.84
CA PRO A 650 -37.46 -19.42 24.33
C PRO A 650 -36.30 -20.03 25.12
N ASP A 651 -35.36 -20.61 24.38
CA ASP A 651 -34.11 -21.21 24.86
C ASP A 651 -33.17 -20.15 25.48
N GLY A 652 -32.50 -20.51 26.58
CA GLY A 652 -31.45 -19.74 27.24
C GLY A 652 -30.12 -19.66 26.47
N GLN A 653 -30.00 -20.23 25.27
CA GLN A 653 -28.78 -20.19 24.45
C GLN A 653 -28.15 -18.80 24.31
N THR A 654 -28.96 -17.75 24.14
CA THR A 654 -28.46 -16.37 24.05
C THR A 654 -27.84 -15.86 25.35
N ALA A 655 -28.38 -16.28 26.50
CA ALA A 655 -27.78 -16.01 27.81
C ALA A 655 -26.46 -16.78 27.98
N ALA A 656 -26.41 -18.03 27.54
CA ALA A 656 -25.19 -18.83 27.54
C ALA A 656 -24.08 -18.20 26.69
N LEU A 657 -24.43 -17.66 25.51
CA LEU A 657 -23.50 -16.93 24.65
C LEU A 657 -23.02 -15.63 25.31
N ALA A 658 -23.90 -14.90 25.99
CA ALA A 658 -23.53 -13.70 26.73
C ALA A 658 -22.58 -13.99 27.90
N GLU A 659 -22.75 -15.13 28.59
CA GLU A 659 -21.81 -15.59 29.61
C GLU A 659 -20.48 -16.05 28.99
N ALA A 660 -20.52 -16.73 27.84
CA ALA A 660 -19.31 -17.13 27.11
C ALA A 660 -18.41 -15.92 26.81
N VAL A 661 -18.98 -14.80 26.33
CA VAL A 661 -18.21 -13.57 26.04
C VAL A 661 -17.51 -12.99 27.28
N LYS A 662 -17.97 -13.30 28.50
CA LYS A 662 -17.41 -12.79 29.76
C LYS A 662 -16.38 -13.73 30.40
N MET A 663 -16.19 -14.94 29.88
CA MET A 663 -15.21 -15.90 30.41
C MET A 663 -13.78 -15.38 30.29
N ASP A 664 -12.87 -15.94 31.08
CA ASP A 664 -11.46 -15.56 31.10
C ASP A 664 -10.69 -16.13 29.88
N TRP A 665 -11.07 -15.71 28.67
CA TRP A 665 -10.38 -16.10 27.44
C TRP A 665 -8.93 -15.64 27.45
N ARG A 666 -8.02 -16.51 26.99
CA ARG A 666 -6.65 -16.09 26.68
C ARG A 666 -6.76 -15.02 25.59
N LYS A 667 -6.13 -13.87 25.84
CA LYS A 667 -6.07 -12.79 24.85
C LYS A 667 -5.18 -13.27 23.70
N ASP A 668 -5.61 -13.01 22.47
CA ASP A 668 -4.76 -13.21 21.29
C ASP A 668 -3.39 -12.54 21.57
N THR A 669 -2.34 -13.36 21.62
CA THR A 669 -0.97 -12.93 21.94
C THR A 669 -0.19 -12.55 20.69
#